data_AF-A0A285JFQ5-F1
#
_entry.id   AF-A0A285JFQ5-F1
#
_cell.length_a   1.000
_cell.length_b   1.000
_cell.length_c   1.000
_cell.angle_alpha   90.00
_cell.angle_beta   90.00
_cell.angle_gamma   90.00
#
_symmetry.space_group_name_H-M   'P 1'
#
loop_
_entity.id
_entity.type
_entity.pdbx_description
1 polymer ?
#
loop_
_entity_poly.entity_id
_entity_poly.type
_entity_poly.pdbx_seq_one_letter_code
_entity_poly.pdbx_strand_id
1 'polypeptide(L)'
;MKPAGYDLAAEQAVIGAALLAPALMGNLAGLLSSGDFGRPAHRVLWAAMCGMHAAGTPTDTITVAAHLADTGELGKVGGAPYLHTLIADVPTTANAAHYANIVADLGKRRQVADLGAQLARLATSGADTADVVATGRAMLEGASSLGEWPALVPLGRGRHLPPFPAEVLPGWLADQVLAVAEFTQTPIDLAGSLALACLSTAAGGRAEVEVRGSWREPTNLYTVVVLPPGSRKSAVFAAMVGPILSAEKAMIERTAPAIIEAELSAKVATKAAEKAALAAASADAAGRDTLIAEATAAAMNAEAITVPAKPRLVADDITSETAASLLAEQGGRLAVLSPEGGIFATIAGRYSGTPNLEVFLKGHAGDLMRVDRRSREAEHVDKPALTMGLAVQPEILRDIAGMPGFRGLGLLARILFALPENTVGRRKIGADPIPTQVAAAYHGGLHALVLSLAEWTDPTVIVLAPDANERVLEIERLVEPRLAPGGAWSHIVDWGSKYAGAVVRIAGLLHLAERPGIGWSGNIHANTIDRAALIGEYYAAHALAAFDDMGADIATRNGRLVLAWIERTATSAFTKREAFRAVQCAQIKTVADLDPALAVLEAHGYLRQLDPPAPKRAGGRPPSPSYLVHPEVHRPAATVHPLNARKAS
;
A
#
# COMPACT_ATOMS: atom_id res chain seq x y z
N MET A 1 49.26 -30.42 8.60
CA MET A 1 48.35 -29.74 7.64
C MET A 1 49.20 -28.77 6.83
N LYS A 2 49.22 -28.83 5.48
CA LYS A 2 49.88 -27.77 4.69
C LYS A 2 49.15 -26.45 4.99
N PRO A 3 49.85 -25.33 5.24
CA PRO A 3 49.17 -24.04 5.42
C PRO A 3 48.34 -23.73 4.18
N ALA A 4 47.11 -23.26 4.36
CA ALA A 4 46.29 -22.78 3.25
C ALA A 4 47.09 -21.66 2.55
N GLY A 5 47.38 -21.87 1.26
CA GLY A 5 48.23 -20.99 0.48
C GLY A 5 47.64 -19.58 0.32
N TYR A 6 48.45 -18.68 -0.19
CA TYR A 6 48.01 -17.40 -0.74
C TYR A 6 48.49 -17.32 -2.19
N ASP A 7 47.77 -16.55 -3.02
CA ASP A 7 48.15 -16.30 -4.40
C ASP A 7 48.76 -14.90 -4.49
N LEU A 8 50.08 -14.84 -4.54
CA LEU A 8 50.81 -13.58 -4.56
C LEU A 8 50.47 -12.75 -5.80
N ALA A 9 50.32 -13.40 -6.96
CA ALA A 9 50.02 -12.70 -8.21
C ALA A 9 48.61 -12.10 -8.18
N ALA A 10 47.62 -12.84 -7.63
CA ALA A 10 46.27 -12.31 -7.46
C ALA A 10 46.23 -11.14 -6.47
N GLU A 11 46.94 -11.23 -5.34
CA GLU A 11 47.01 -10.12 -4.37
C GLU A 11 47.65 -8.88 -4.98
N GLN A 12 48.76 -9.05 -5.72
CA GLN A 12 49.44 -7.95 -6.40
C GLN A 12 48.55 -7.31 -7.47
N ALA A 13 47.86 -8.13 -8.28
CA ALA A 13 46.98 -7.66 -9.34
C ALA A 13 45.77 -6.88 -8.81
N VAL A 14 45.17 -7.29 -7.67
CA VAL A 14 44.07 -6.57 -7.04
C VAL A 14 44.51 -5.21 -6.52
N ILE A 15 45.60 -5.16 -5.77
CA ILE A 15 46.10 -3.91 -5.19
C ILE A 15 46.58 -2.98 -6.29
N GLY A 16 47.31 -3.50 -7.27
CA GLY A 16 47.75 -2.73 -8.44
C GLY A 16 46.57 -2.17 -9.23
N ALA A 17 45.52 -2.96 -9.47
CA ALA A 17 44.35 -2.48 -10.19
C ALA A 17 43.59 -1.39 -9.42
N ALA A 18 43.52 -1.52 -8.10
CA ALA A 18 42.94 -0.51 -7.21
C ALA A 18 43.75 0.81 -7.21
N LEU A 19 45.08 0.73 -7.23
CA LEU A 19 45.97 1.89 -7.33
C LEU A 19 45.90 2.56 -8.72
N LEU A 20 45.76 1.77 -9.78
CA LEU A 20 45.71 2.23 -11.17
C LEU A 20 44.34 2.83 -11.53
N ALA A 21 43.25 2.29 -10.97
CA ALA A 21 41.88 2.74 -11.21
C ALA A 21 41.12 2.93 -9.88
N PRO A 22 41.29 4.08 -9.19
CA PRO A 22 40.67 4.36 -7.90
C PRO A 22 39.14 4.19 -7.84
N ALA A 23 38.44 4.34 -8.97
CA ALA A 23 36.99 4.11 -9.07
C ALA A 23 36.57 2.66 -8.74
N LEU A 24 37.49 1.69 -8.88
CA LEU A 24 37.24 0.29 -8.54
C LEU A 24 37.27 0.02 -7.04
N MET A 25 37.79 0.95 -6.22
CA MET A 25 37.95 0.75 -4.77
C MET A 25 36.64 0.41 -4.07
N GLY A 26 35.54 1.09 -4.39
CA GLY A 26 34.24 0.82 -3.75
C GLY A 26 33.75 -0.60 -4.03
N ASN A 27 33.87 -1.06 -5.27
CA ASN A 27 33.48 -2.42 -5.66
C ASN A 27 34.39 -3.48 -5.03
N LEU A 28 35.72 -3.27 -5.05
CA LEU A 28 36.68 -4.23 -4.51
C LEU A 28 36.63 -4.28 -2.96
N ALA A 29 36.41 -3.16 -2.29
CA ALA A 29 36.20 -3.11 -0.84
C ALA A 29 34.92 -3.81 -0.39
N GLY A 30 33.92 -3.95 -1.28
CA GLY A 30 32.74 -4.78 -1.04
C GLY A 30 33.00 -6.29 -1.13
N LEU A 31 34.12 -6.69 -1.76
CA LEU A 31 34.50 -8.11 -1.98
C LEU A 31 35.60 -8.60 -1.02
N LEU A 32 36.42 -7.68 -0.47
CA LEU A 32 37.64 -8.00 0.26
C LEU A 32 37.81 -7.22 1.55
N SER A 33 38.23 -7.93 2.59
CA SER A 33 38.77 -7.37 3.82
C SER A 33 40.31 -7.40 3.84
N SER A 34 40.96 -6.58 4.66
CA SER A 34 42.41 -6.61 4.83
C SER A 34 42.91 -7.96 5.38
N GLY A 35 42.06 -8.72 6.09
CA GLY A 35 42.37 -10.07 6.58
C GLY A 35 42.51 -11.12 5.49
N ASP A 36 41.95 -10.86 4.30
CA ASP A 36 41.95 -11.79 3.17
C ASP A 36 43.27 -11.84 2.41
N PHE A 37 44.21 -10.94 2.69
CA PHE A 37 45.55 -10.98 2.12
C PHE A 37 46.46 -11.90 2.95
N GLY A 38 47.23 -12.76 2.30
CA GLY A 38 48.22 -13.62 2.93
C GLY A 38 49.47 -12.85 3.33
N ARG A 39 49.92 -11.89 2.51
CA ARG A 39 51.14 -11.13 2.79
C ARG A 39 50.86 -9.98 3.77
N PRO A 40 51.60 -9.86 4.90
CA PRO A 40 51.39 -8.78 5.86
C PRO A 40 51.48 -7.37 5.26
N ALA A 41 52.42 -7.16 4.34
CA ALA A 41 52.56 -5.90 3.60
C ALA A 41 51.28 -5.53 2.83
N HIS A 42 50.61 -6.51 2.21
CA HIS A 42 49.38 -6.31 1.47
C HIS A 42 48.18 -6.03 2.38
N ARG A 43 48.13 -6.64 3.57
CA ARG A 43 47.11 -6.32 4.58
C ARG A 43 47.17 -4.85 4.99
N VAL A 44 48.39 -4.38 5.29
CA VAL A 44 48.66 -2.99 5.70
C VAL A 44 48.29 -2.03 4.57
N LEU A 45 48.72 -2.35 3.35
CA LEU A 45 48.44 -1.53 2.18
C LEU A 45 46.94 -1.45 1.86
N TRP A 46 46.22 -2.57 1.86
CA TRP A 46 44.78 -2.60 1.64
C TRP A 46 44.01 -1.83 2.72
N ALA A 47 44.38 -2.01 3.99
CA ALA A 47 43.74 -1.30 5.10
C ALA A 47 43.92 0.22 4.97
N ALA A 48 45.11 0.70 4.60
CA ALA A 48 45.37 2.11 4.35
C ALA A 48 44.52 2.66 3.20
N MET A 49 44.47 1.93 2.07
CA MET A 49 43.67 2.32 0.91
C MET A 49 42.16 2.37 1.20
N CYS A 50 41.62 1.40 1.95
CA CYS A 50 40.22 1.42 2.39
C CYS A 50 39.93 2.61 3.32
N GLY A 51 40.84 2.91 4.25
CA GLY A 51 40.71 4.06 5.16
C GLY A 51 40.72 5.40 4.41
N MET A 52 41.63 5.56 3.45
CA MET A 52 41.69 6.74 2.59
C MET A 52 40.42 6.90 1.74
N HIS A 53 39.94 5.82 1.12
CA HIS A 53 38.70 5.83 0.34
C HIS A 53 37.48 6.22 1.18
N ALA A 54 37.36 5.67 2.39
CA ALA A 54 36.28 6.02 3.32
C ALA A 54 36.32 7.49 3.77
N ALA A 55 37.51 8.09 3.83
CA ALA A 55 37.70 9.50 4.12
C ALA A 55 37.49 10.42 2.89
N GLY A 56 37.16 9.87 1.72
CA GLY A 56 37.01 10.61 0.47
C GLY A 56 38.34 11.04 -0.16
N THR A 57 39.47 10.49 0.31
CA THR A 57 40.82 10.80 -0.20
C THR A 57 41.14 9.92 -1.42
N PRO A 58 41.78 10.48 -2.46
CA PRO A 58 42.26 9.70 -3.61
C PRO A 58 43.20 8.56 -3.20
N THR A 59 43.11 7.43 -3.90
CA THR A 59 43.86 6.19 -3.63
C THR A 59 44.86 5.85 -4.74
N ASP A 60 45.32 6.85 -5.49
CA ASP A 60 46.42 6.69 -6.44
C ASP A 60 47.76 6.48 -5.73
N THR A 61 48.78 6.04 -6.48
CA THR A 61 50.10 5.68 -5.93
C THR A 61 50.80 6.80 -5.18
N ILE A 62 50.68 8.05 -5.63
CA ILE A 62 51.36 9.18 -4.99
C ILE A 62 50.70 9.45 -3.64
N THR A 63 49.37 9.52 -3.62
CA THR A 63 48.59 9.81 -2.41
C THR A 63 48.72 8.69 -1.38
N VAL A 64 48.73 7.43 -1.82
CA VAL A 64 48.95 6.26 -0.93
C VAL A 64 50.38 6.24 -0.38
N ALA A 65 51.39 6.54 -1.19
CA ALA A 65 52.78 6.60 -0.73
C ALA A 65 52.98 7.69 0.34
N ALA A 66 52.41 8.87 0.13
CA ALA A 66 52.47 9.98 1.09
C ALA A 66 51.77 9.61 2.41
N HIS A 67 50.56 9.06 2.34
CA HIS A 67 49.82 8.63 3.52
C HIS A 67 50.60 7.59 4.34
N LEU A 68 51.19 6.59 3.68
CA LEU A 68 51.98 5.56 4.35
C LEU A 68 53.30 6.12 4.92
N ALA A 69 53.87 7.17 4.34
CA ALA A 69 55.04 7.84 4.88
C ALA A 69 54.68 8.58 6.18
N ASP A 70 53.57 9.31 6.18
CA ASP A 70 53.07 10.07 7.33
C ASP A 70 52.71 9.15 8.51
N THR A 71 52.17 7.96 8.23
CA THR A 71 51.85 6.96 9.27
C THR A 71 53.05 6.09 9.67
N GLY A 72 54.22 6.26 9.05
CA GLY A 72 55.41 5.45 9.32
C GLY A 72 55.33 3.99 8.85
N GLU A 73 54.36 3.66 7.98
CA GLU A 73 54.12 2.31 7.47
C GLU A 73 54.77 2.03 6.10
N LEU A 74 55.25 3.07 5.41
CA LEU A 74 55.80 2.97 4.05
C LEU A 74 56.96 1.96 3.95
N GLY A 75 57.85 1.92 4.95
CA GLY A 75 58.94 0.96 5.00
C GLY A 75 58.47 -0.49 5.15
N LYS A 76 57.34 -0.72 5.84
CA LYS A 76 56.80 -2.06 6.10
C LYS A 76 56.13 -2.68 4.87
N VAL A 77 55.69 -1.86 3.92
CA VAL A 77 55.08 -2.32 2.67
C VAL A 77 56.06 -2.46 1.50
N GLY A 78 57.35 -2.16 1.70
CA GLY A 78 58.37 -2.25 0.66
C GLY A 78 58.73 -0.92 -0.03
N GLY A 79 58.25 0.20 0.51
CA GLY A 79 58.57 1.54 0.00
C GLY A 79 57.77 1.94 -1.25
N ALA A 80 57.93 3.20 -1.66
CA ALA A 80 57.29 3.73 -2.87
C ALA A 80 57.60 2.91 -4.14
N PRO A 81 58.82 2.35 -4.35
CA PRO A 81 59.10 1.52 -5.51
C PRO A 81 58.18 0.29 -5.63
N TYR A 82 57.80 -0.32 -4.50
CA TYR A 82 56.93 -1.49 -4.51
C TYR A 82 55.52 -1.16 -5.02
N LEU A 83 54.98 0.02 -4.72
CA LEU A 83 53.68 0.45 -5.24
C LEU A 83 53.69 0.58 -6.77
N HIS A 84 54.80 1.02 -7.35
CA HIS A 84 54.98 1.05 -8.80
C HIS A 84 55.12 -0.35 -9.40
N THR A 85 55.78 -1.28 -8.72
CA THR A 85 55.81 -2.70 -9.12
C THR A 85 54.41 -3.31 -9.13
N LEU A 86 53.59 -3.03 -8.11
CA LEU A 86 52.21 -3.53 -8.05
C LEU A 86 51.37 -3.07 -9.24
N ILE A 87 51.52 -1.81 -9.69
CA ILE A 87 50.85 -1.33 -10.90
C ILE A 87 51.39 -2.02 -12.16
N ALA A 88 52.71 -2.16 -12.26
CA ALA A 88 53.35 -2.75 -13.44
C ALA A 88 52.95 -4.22 -13.66
N ASP A 89 52.68 -4.95 -12.57
CA ASP A 89 52.30 -6.36 -12.59
C ASP A 89 50.80 -6.58 -12.88
N VAL A 90 49.99 -5.52 -13.06
CA VAL A 90 48.55 -5.65 -13.38
C VAL A 90 48.37 -6.03 -14.85
N PRO A 91 47.82 -7.23 -15.16
CA PRO A 91 47.59 -7.62 -16.56
C PRO A 91 46.46 -6.80 -17.20
N THR A 92 45.38 -6.56 -16.43
CA THR A 92 44.25 -5.70 -16.79
C THR A 92 43.41 -5.37 -15.56
N THR A 93 42.93 -4.14 -15.46
CA THR A 93 42.02 -3.71 -14.38
C THR A 93 40.61 -4.29 -14.52
N ALA A 94 40.24 -4.75 -15.72
CA ALA A 94 38.92 -5.35 -15.99
C ALA A 94 38.69 -6.65 -15.18
N ASN A 95 39.77 -7.37 -14.85
CA ASN A 95 39.71 -8.63 -14.10
C ASN A 95 39.91 -8.45 -12.59
N ALA A 96 39.97 -7.21 -12.08
CA ALA A 96 40.25 -6.94 -10.68
C ALA A 96 39.28 -7.66 -9.73
N ALA A 97 37.98 -7.71 -10.07
CA ALA A 97 36.98 -8.44 -9.28
C ALA A 97 37.21 -9.96 -9.29
N HIS A 98 37.69 -10.53 -10.39
CA HIS A 98 38.02 -11.94 -10.48
C HIS A 98 39.20 -12.29 -9.56
N TYR A 99 40.29 -11.49 -9.60
CA TYR A 99 41.42 -11.67 -8.70
C TYR A 99 41.04 -11.44 -7.23
N ALA A 100 40.13 -10.50 -6.96
CA ALA A 100 39.62 -10.26 -5.62
C ALA A 100 38.87 -11.48 -5.06
N ASN A 101 38.07 -12.15 -5.88
CA ASN A 101 37.40 -13.39 -5.46
C ASN A 101 38.39 -14.52 -5.15
N ILE A 102 39.51 -14.62 -5.89
CA ILE A 102 40.58 -15.59 -5.59
C ILE A 102 41.21 -15.30 -4.22
N VAL A 103 41.53 -14.03 -3.94
CA VAL A 103 42.11 -13.61 -2.66
C VAL A 103 41.12 -13.86 -1.51
N ALA A 104 39.84 -13.55 -1.70
CA ALA A 104 38.78 -13.78 -0.72
C ALA A 104 38.59 -15.28 -0.40
N ASP A 105 38.55 -16.15 -1.41
CA ASP A 105 38.42 -17.60 -1.22
C ASP A 105 39.61 -18.17 -0.44
N LEU A 106 40.84 -17.76 -0.80
CA LEU A 106 42.04 -18.17 -0.08
C LEU A 106 42.10 -17.60 1.35
N GLY A 107 41.58 -16.39 1.56
CA GLY A 107 41.38 -15.78 2.88
C GLY A 107 40.49 -16.63 3.78
N LYS A 108 39.32 -17.02 3.28
CA LYS A 108 38.37 -17.92 3.98
C LYS A 108 39.01 -19.26 4.32
N ARG A 109 39.72 -19.89 3.37
CA ARG A 109 40.43 -21.15 3.61
C ARG A 109 41.49 -21.03 4.71
N ARG A 110 42.21 -19.91 4.79
CA ARG A 110 43.18 -19.66 5.88
C ARG A 110 42.50 -19.49 7.23
N GLN A 111 41.38 -18.76 7.30
CA GLN A 111 40.61 -18.63 8.54
C GLN A 111 40.12 -19.99 9.05
N VAL A 112 39.61 -20.85 8.15
CA VAL A 112 39.22 -22.22 8.49
C VAL A 112 40.40 -23.04 9.00
N ALA A 113 41.58 -22.90 8.37
CA ALA A 113 42.79 -23.58 8.82
C ALA A 113 43.27 -23.10 10.20
N ASP A 114 43.18 -21.79 10.46
CA ASP A 114 43.55 -21.17 11.75
C ASP A 114 42.60 -21.61 12.87
N LEU A 115 41.29 -21.67 12.59
CA LEU A 115 40.28 -22.22 13.49
C LEU A 115 40.54 -23.70 13.80
N GLY A 116 40.85 -24.50 12.79
CA GLY A 116 41.24 -25.90 12.98
C GLY A 116 42.49 -26.05 13.85
N ALA A 117 43.49 -25.19 13.66
CA ALA A 117 44.69 -25.18 14.49
C ALA A 117 44.40 -24.71 15.93
N GLN A 118 43.48 -23.77 16.12
CA GLN A 118 43.06 -23.30 17.43
C GLN A 118 42.30 -24.38 18.20
N LEU A 119 41.41 -25.12 17.53
CA LEU A 119 40.71 -26.25 18.11
C LEU A 119 41.66 -27.38 18.49
N ALA A 120 42.65 -27.68 17.65
CA ALA A 120 43.68 -28.65 17.97
C ALA A 120 44.48 -28.24 19.22
N ARG A 121 44.84 -26.95 19.37
CA ARG A 121 45.50 -26.43 20.58
C ARG A 121 44.61 -26.56 21.82
N LEU A 122 43.33 -26.22 21.70
CA LEU A 122 42.35 -26.30 22.79
C LEU A 122 42.15 -27.74 23.27
N ALA A 123 42.07 -28.69 22.32
CA ALA A 123 41.96 -30.11 22.64
C ALA A 123 43.18 -30.65 23.39
N THR A 124 44.36 -30.04 23.21
CA THR A 124 45.60 -30.42 23.91
C THR A 124 45.89 -29.61 25.18
N SER A 125 45.08 -28.60 25.53
CA SER A 125 45.36 -27.69 26.66
C SER A 125 44.82 -28.17 28.01
N GLY A 126 44.26 -29.38 28.08
CA GLY A 126 43.70 -29.96 29.32
C GLY A 126 42.36 -29.36 29.77
N ALA A 127 41.66 -28.64 28.89
CA ALA A 127 40.32 -28.13 29.14
C ALA A 127 39.27 -29.26 29.17
N ASP A 128 38.16 -29.04 29.86
CA ASP A 128 37.05 -29.99 29.91
C ASP A 128 36.55 -30.29 28.49
N THR A 129 36.25 -31.56 28.21
CA THR A 129 35.81 -31.99 26.87
C THR A 129 34.49 -31.32 26.47
N ALA A 130 33.57 -31.07 27.41
CA ALA A 130 32.34 -30.35 27.17
C ALA A 130 32.60 -28.89 26.75
N ASP A 131 33.56 -28.23 27.40
CA ASP A 131 33.95 -26.84 27.08
C ASP A 131 34.68 -26.76 25.73
N VAL A 132 35.51 -27.75 25.41
CA VAL A 132 36.19 -27.84 24.09
C VAL A 132 35.16 -28.03 22.97
N VAL A 133 34.16 -28.88 23.19
CA VAL A 133 33.07 -29.12 22.22
C VAL A 133 32.14 -27.92 22.10
N ALA A 134 31.80 -27.24 23.20
CA ALA A 134 30.96 -26.05 23.19
C ALA A 134 31.68 -24.87 22.50
N THR A 135 32.95 -24.64 22.84
CA THR A 135 33.80 -23.63 22.19
C THR A 135 33.99 -23.97 20.72
N GLY A 136 34.16 -25.25 20.37
CA GLY A 136 34.24 -25.72 19.00
C GLY A 136 32.98 -25.48 18.19
N ARG A 137 31.79 -25.74 18.75
CA ARG A 137 30.51 -25.40 18.11
C ARG A 137 30.38 -23.90 17.91
N ALA A 138 30.65 -23.08 18.93
CA ALA A 138 30.56 -21.63 18.83
C ALA A 138 31.55 -21.05 17.80
N MET A 139 32.77 -21.60 17.71
CA MET A 139 33.77 -21.22 16.70
C MET A 139 33.35 -21.62 15.29
N LEU A 140 32.73 -22.80 15.11
CA LEU A 140 32.24 -23.28 13.81
C LEU A 140 30.95 -22.58 13.38
N GLU A 141 30.05 -22.26 14.31
CA GLU A 141 28.85 -21.44 14.09
C GLU A 141 29.25 -20.00 13.74
N GLY A 142 30.23 -19.44 14.46
CA GLY A 142 30.89 -18.19 14.11
C GLY A 142 31.50 -18.25 12.70
N ALA A 143 32.23 -19.31 12.36
CA ALA A 143 32.80 -19.51 11.03
C ALA A 143 31.76 -19.68 9.92
N SER A 144 30.62 -20.31 10.22
CA SER A 144 29.48 -20.43 9.29
C SER A 144 28.70 -19.11 9.13
N SER A 145 28.79 -18.19 10.09
CA SER A 145 28.11 -16.88 10.09
C SER A 145 29.04 -15.69 9.77
N LEU A 146 30.34 -15.94 9.57
CA LEU A 146 31.37 -14.92 9.33
C LEU A 146 31.35 -14.32 7.92
N GLY A 147 30.34 -14.63 7.10
CA GLY A 147 30.13 -14.00 5.80
C GLY A 147 28.69 -13.95 5.33
N GLU A 148 27.80 -14.75 5.93
CA GLU A 148 26.39 -14.77 5.55
C GLU A 148 25.58 -14.00 6.59
N TRP A 149 24.96 -12.93 6.11
CA TRP A 149 23.87 -12.32 6.84
C TRP A 149 22.69 -13.29 6.89
N PRO A 150 21.93 -13.36 8.00
CA PRO A 150 20.67 -14.10 8.00
C PRO A 150 19.74 -13.52 6.93
N ALA A 151 18.95 -14.39 6.28
CA ALA A 151 17.99 -13.96 5.29
C ALA A 151 17.05 -12.90 5.89
N LEU A 152 16.87 -11.78 5.18
CA LEU A 152 16.01 -10.70 5.63
C LEU A 152 14.59 -11.21 5.85
N VAL A 153 14.08 -11.08 7.07
CA VAL A 153 12.68 -11.40 7.39
C VAL A 153 11.88 -10.10 7.26
N PRO A 154 10.98 -9.95 6.28
CA PRO A 154 10.22 -8.71 6.08
C PRO A 154 9.51 -8.23 7.36
N LEU A 155 9.61 -6.94 7.68
CA LEU A 155 8.93 -6.32 8.85
C LEU A 155 7.45 -6.01 8.59
N GLY A 156 6.76 -6.91 7.89
CA GLY A 156 5.51 -6.65 7.18
C GLY A 156 5.77 -6.18 5.73
N ARG A 157 4.86 -6.52 4.81
CA ARG A 157 5.04 -6.41 3.35
C ARG A 157 5.00 -4.97 2.79
N GLY A 158 5.42 -3.97 3.55
CA GLY A 158 5.20 -2.56 3.20
C GLY A 158 6.25 -1.89 2.31
N ARG A 159 7.24 -2.61 1.77
CA ARG A 159 8.44 -1.95 1.23
C ARG A 159 8.38 -1.52 -0.23
N HIS A 160 7.71 -2.26 -1.11
CA HIS A 160 7.42 -1.82 -2.49
C HIS A 160 6.08 -2.44 -2.90
N LEU A 161 5.00 -1.77 -2.54
CA LEU A 161 3.68 -2.17 -3.00
C LEU A 161 3.54 -1.87 -4.50
N PRO A 162 2.81 -2.71 -5.26
CA PRO A 162 2.63 -2.49 -6.69
C PRO A 162 1.96 -1.12 -6.94
N PRO A 163 2.35 -0.37 -7.98
CA PRO A 163 1.62 0.84 -8.34
C PRO A 163 0.23 0.49 -8.86
N PHE A 164 -0.71 1.44 -8.77
CA PHE A 164 -2.05 1.25 -9.32
C PHE A 164 -1.98 1.05 -10.85
N PRO A 165 -2.55 -0.03 -11.41
CA PRO A 165 -2.44 -0.36 -12.82
C PRO A 165 -3.42 0.48 -13.66
N ALA A 166 -3.11 1.75 -13.88
CA ALA A 166 -3.99 2.66 -14.63
C ALA A 166 -4.18 2.26 -16.10
N GLU A 167 -3.21 1.55 -16.69
CA GLU A 167 -3.22 1.07 -18.07
C GLU A 167 -4.32 0.06 -18.36
N VAL A 168 -4.87 -0.60 -17.33
CA VAL A 168 -5.98 -1.53 -17.48
C VAL A 168 -7.34 -0.85 -17.39
N LEU A 169 -7.42 0.47 -17.21
CA LEU A 169 -8.68 1.21 -17.27
C LEU A 169 -9.09 1.50 -18.72
N PRO A 170 -10.37 1.78 -19.02
CA PRO A 170 -10.77 2.31 -20.33
C PRO A 170 -10.00 3.58 -20.66
N GLY A 171 -9.66 3.80 -21.94
CA GLY A 171 -8.71 4.85 -22.35
C GLY A 171 -9.02 6.24 -21.79
N TRP A 172 -10.26 6.71 -21.93
CA TRP A 172 -10.69 8.02 -21.41
C TRP A 172 -10.54 8.16 -19.89
N LEU A 173 -10.62 7.05 -19.15
CA LEU A 173 -10.47 7.00 -17.70
C LEU A 173 -9.00 6.91 -17.30
N ALA A 174 -8.23 6.06 -18.00
CA ALA A 174 -6.78 5.93 -17.81
C ALA A 174 -6.07 7.27 -18.05
N ASP A 175 -6.39 7.95 -19.15
CA ASP A 175 -5.81 9.24 -19.52
C ASP A 175 -6.06 10.29 -18.43
N GLN A 176 -7.28 10.35 -17.88
CA GLN A 176 -7.61 11.27 -16.79
C GLN A 176 -6.86 10.92 -15.51
N VAL A 177 -6.83 9.64 -15.12
CA VAL A 177 -6.13 9.18 -13.91
C VAL A 177 -4.65 9.57 -13.96
N LEU A 178 -4.00 9.30 -15.09
CA LEU A 178 -2.59 9.63 -15.31
C LEU A 178 -2.35 11.16 -15.35
N ALA A 179 -3.19 11.90 -16.08
CA ALA A 179 -3.06 13.35 -16.20
C ALA A 179 -3.30 14.07 -14.86
N VAL A 180 -4.26 13.62 -14.06
CA VAL A 180 -4.53 14.18 -12.73
C VAL A 180 -3.36 13.88 -11.79
N ALA A 181 -2.84 12.66 -11.79
CA ALA A 181 -1.70 12.28 -10.96
C ALA A 181 -0.44 13.10 -11.31
N GLU A 182 -0.14 13.28 -12.60
CA GLU A 182 0.97 14.11 -13.07
C GLU A 182 0.74 15.59 -12.71
N PHE A 183 -0.42 16.18 -13.04
CA PHE A 183 -0.66 17.60 -12.76
C PHE A 183 -0.59 17.92 -11.25
N THR A 184 -1.24 17.09 -10.43
CA THR A 184 -1.31 17.32 -8.98
C THR A 184 -0.07 16.82 -8.24
N GLN A 185 0.80 16.03 -8.90
CA GLN A 185 1.99 15.40 -8.32
C GLN A 185 1.64 14.52 -7.11
N THR A 186 0.57 13.75 -7.25
CA THR A 186 0.09 12.77 -6.27
C THR A 186 0.26 11.35 -6.80
N PRO A 187 0.28 10.33 -5.93
CA PRO A 187 0.25 8.95 -6.39
C PRO A 187 -0.92 8.67 -7.33
N ILE A 188 -0.67 7.87 -8.37
CA ILE A 188 -1.67 7.43 -9.35
C ILE A 188 -2.82 6.71 -8.63
N ASP A 189 -2.50 5.99 -7.56
CA ASP A 189 -3.39 5.25 -6.66
C ASP A 189 -4.58 6.07 -6.16
N LEU A 190 -4.37 7.36 -5.86
CA LEU A 190 -5.44 8.24 -5.40
C LEU A 190 -6.44 8.51 -6.52
N ALA A 191 -5.96 8.92 -7.69
CA ALA A 191 -6.81 9.17 -8.84
C ALA A 191 -7.48 7.87 -9.33
N GLY A 192 -6.74 6.76 -9.39
CA GLY A 192 -7.24 5.45 -9.80
C GLY A 192 -8.33 4.89 -8.88
N SER A 193 -8.13 4.96 -7.56
CA SER A 193 -9.16 4.52 -6.60
C SER A 193 -10.40 5.42 -6.65
N LEU A 194 -10.22 6.74 -6.82
CA LEU A 194 -11.35 7.67 -6.99
C LEU A 194 -12.08 7.48 -8.31
N ALA A 195 -11.39 7.11 -9.38
CA ALA A 195 -12.01 6.73 -10.65
C ALA A 195 -12.96 5.54 -10.45
N LEU A 196 -12.51 4.49 -9.75
CA LEU A 196 -13.36 3.35 -9.41
C LEU A 196 -14.54 3.76 -8.51
N ALA A 197 -14.32 4.62 -7.52
CA ALA A 197 -15.39 5.16 -6.69
C ALA A 197 -16.41 6.00 -7.50
N CYS A 198 -15.96 6.77 -8.50
CA CYS A 198 -16.86 7.53 -9.37
C CYS A 198 -17.68 6.62 -10.29
N LEU A 199 -17.07 5.57 -10.88
CA LEU A 199 -17.81 4.56 -11.63
C LEU A 199 -18.83 3.84 -10.73
N SER A 200 -18.40 3.44 -9.54
CA SER A 200 -19.24 2.83 -8.50
C SER A 200 -20.43 3.73 -8.12
N THR A 201 -20.20 5.04 -8.02
CA THR A 201 -21.27 6.03 -7.74
C THR A 201 -22.25 6.16 -8.90
N ALA A 202 -21.76 6.08 -10.14
CA ALA A 202 -22.60 6.16 -11.33
C ALA A 202 -23.48 4.90 -11.53
N ALA A 203 -22.92 3.71 -11.29
CA ALA A 203 -23.56 2.43 -11.56
C ALA A 203 -24.22 1.76 -10.34
N GLY A 204 -23.79 2.09 -9.12
CA GLY A 204 -24.27 1.48 -7.89
C GLY A 204 -25.79 1.59 -7.72
N GLY A 205 -26.45 0.47 -7.45
CA GLY A 205 -27.91 0.39 -7.32
C GLY A 205 -28.65 0.47 -8.65
N ARG A 206 -27.93 0.50 -9.77
CA ARG A 206 -28.45 0.55 -11.14
C ARG A 206 -27.92 -0.58 -12.01
N ALA A 207 -26.83 -1.23 -11.60
CA ALA A 207 -26.27 -2.41 -12.25
C ALA A 207 -25.80 -3.45 -11.23
N GLU A 208 -25.95 -4.71 -11.60
CA GLU A 208 -25.44 -5.90 -10.91
C GLU A 208 -24.81 -6.84 -11.93
N VAL A 209 -23.82 -7.62 -11.50
CA VAL A 209 -23.22 -8.67 -12.32
C VAL A 209 -23.71 -10.02 -11.82
N GLU A 210 -24.32 -10.80 -12.71
CA GLU A 210 -24.66 -12.20 -12.43
C GLU A 210 -23.47 -13.09 -12.81
N VAL A 211 -22.88 -13.73 -11.80
CA VAL A 211 -21.71 -14.58 -11.98
C VAL A 211 -22.12 -15.99 -12.38
N ARG A 212 -22.93 -16.64 -11.54
CA ARG A 212 -23.41 -18.00 -11.76
C ARG A 212 -24.59 -18.33 -10.86
N GLY A 213 -25.70 -18.79 -11.45
CA GLY A 213 -26.89 -19.19 -10.72
C GLY A 213 -27.47 -18.01 -9.93
N SER A 214 -27.60 -18.17 -8.61
CA SER A 214 -28.12 -17.10 -7.73
C SER A 214 -27.04 -16.11 -7.26
N TRP A 215 -25.76 -16.30 -7.61
CA TRP A 215 -24.70 -15.40 -7.18
C TRP A 215 -24.68 -14.14 -8.03
N ARG A 216 -25.02 -13.01 -7.40
CA ARG A 216 -24.98 -11.67 -7.99
C ARG A 216 -24.11 -10.75 -7.14
N GLU A 217 -23.36 -9.88 -7.82
CA GLU A 217 -22.53 -8.86 -7.20
C GLU A 217 -23.00 -7.46 -7.62
N PRO A 218 -23.36 -6.56 -6.69
CA PRO A 218 -23.68 -5.19 -7.02
C PRO A 218 -22.41 -4.40 -7.36
N THR A 219 -22.51 -3.41 -8.24
CA THR A 219 -21.31 -2.71 -8.75
C THR A 219 -20.71 -1.67 -7.78
N ASN A 220 -21.20 -1.57 -6.55
CA ASN A 220 -20.69 -0.61 -5.59
C ASN A 220 -19.43 -1.10 -4.85
N LEU A 221 -18.51 -0.17 -4.58
CA LEU A 221 -17.18 -0.43 -4.00
C LEU A 221 -16.90 0.47 -2.80
N TYR A 222 -16.11 -0.03 -1.86
CA TYR A 222 -15.47 0.76 -0.81
C TYR A 222 -13.97 0.86 -1.06
N THR A 223 -13.50 2.07 -1.37
CA THR A 223 -12.08 2.37 -1.61
C THR A 223 -11.57 3.34 -0.55
N VAL A 224 -10.41 3.03 0.03
CA VAL A 224 -9.77 3.86 1.06
C VAL A 224 -8.30 4.02 0.71
N VAL A 225 -7.91 5.24 0.38
CA VAL A 225 -6.52 5.60 0.07
C VAL A 225 -5.89 6.24 1.29
N VAL A 226 -4.74 5.73 1.72
CA VAL A 226 -4.04 6.19 2.92
C VAL A 226 -2.89 7.08 2.51
N LEU A 227 -2.96 8.36 2.83
CA LEU A 227 -1.99 9.38 2.41
C LEU A 227 -1.64 10.35 3.55
N PRO A 228 -0.37 10.75 3.68
CA PRO A 228 0.03 11.73 4.69
C PRO A 228 -0.61 13.12 4.44
N PRO A 229 -0.63 14.00 5.44
CA PRO A 229 -1.06 15.39 5.26
C PRO A 229 -0.22 16.10 4.18
N GLY A 230 -0.79 17.12 3.53
CA GLY A 230 -0.11 17.86 2.46
C GLY A 230 0.01 17.11 1.11
N SER A 231 -0.71 16.00 0.95
CA SER A 231 -0.75 15.18 -0.28
C SER A 231 -1.64 15.74 -1.39
N ARG A 232 -2.06 17.01 -1.32
CA ARG A 232 -2.95 17.65 -2.33
C ARG A 232 -4.26 16.88 -2.62
N LYS A 233 -4.74 16.09 -1.65
CA LYS A 233 -5.93 15.24 -1.75
C LYS A 233 -7.14 15.99 -2.33
N SER A 234 -7.43 17.18 -1.79
CA SER A 234 -8.57 18.00 -2.21
C SER A 234 -8.54 18.38 -3.71
N ALA A 235 -7.35 18.59 -4.29
CA ALA A 235 -7.23 18.92 -5.71
C ALA A 235 -7.57 17.70 -6.60
N VAL A 236 -7.16 16.49 -6.18
CA VAL A 236 -7.51 15.25 -6.88
C VAL A 236 -9.00 14.96 -6.74
N PHE A 237 -9.58 15.14 -5.55
CA PHE A 237 -11.04 15.03 -5.35
C PHE A 237 -11.81 15.98 -6.25
N ALA A 238 -11.40 17.26 -6.33
CA ALA A 238 -12.06 18.23 -7.19
C ALA A 238 -12.03 17.80 -8.67
N ALA A 239 -10.88 17.30 -9.16
CA ALA A 239 -10.72 16.87 -10.54
C ALA A 239 -11.48 15.57 -10.85
N MET A 240 -11.49 14.60 -9.93
CA MET A 240 -12.08 13.28 -10.16
C MET A 240 -13.59 13.25 -9.86
N VAL A 241 -14.03 13.87 -8.76
CA VAL A 241 -15.43 13.84 -8.29
C VAL A 241 -16.27 14.95 -8.91
N GLY A 242 -15.66 16.04 -9.39
CA GLY A 242 -16.34 17.18 -10.02
C GLY A 242 -17.37 16.78 -11.09
N PRO A 243 -17.06 15.86 -12.03
CA PRO A 243 -18.04 15.40 -13.01
C PRO A 243 -19.26 14.66 -12.44
N ILE A 244 -19.11 13.92 -11.33
CA ILE A 244 -20.24 13.29 -10.63
C ILE A 244 -21.16 14.37 -10.05
N LEU A 245 -20.60 15.40 -9.42
CA LEU A 245 -21.38 16.54 -8.88
C LEU A 245 -22.05 17.34 -10.00
N SER A 246 -21.38 17.48 -11.15
CA SER A 246 -21.97 18.09 -12.35
C SER A 246 -23.16 17.27 -12.88
N ALA A 247 -23.03 15.94 -12.92
CA ALA A 247 -24.12 15.06 -13.34
C ALA A 247 -25.29 15.07 -12.32
N GLU A 248 -24.99 15.12 -11.02
CA GLU A 248 -26.00 15.33 -9.96
C GLU A 248 -26.77 16.62 -10.20
N LYS A 249 -26.08 17.73 -10.49
CA LYS A 249 -26.72 19.00 -10.83
C LYS A 249 -27.62 18.88 -12.06
N ALA A 250 -27.17 18.21 -13.12
CA ALA A 250 -27.99 17.99 -14.31
C ALA A 250 -29.25 17.15 -14.00
N MET A 251 -29.16 16.16 -13.10
CA MET A 251 -30.34 15.41 -12.63
C MET A 251 -31.30 16.31 -11.84
N ILE A 252 -30.79 17.18 -10.96
CA ILE A 252 -31.62 18.14 -10.22
C ILE A 252 -32.38 19.05 -11.20
N GLU A 253 -31.68 19.59 -12.21
CA GLU A 253 -32.28 20.46 -13.23
C GLU A 253 -33.35 19.72 -14.04
N ARG A 254 -33.11 18.46 -14.43
CA ARG A 254 -34.09 17.60 -15.14
C ARG A 254 -35.33 17.28 -14.29
N THR A 255 -35.16 17.09 -12.99
CA THR A 255 -36.23 16.63 -12.08
C THR A 255 -37.03 17.80 -11.50
N ALA A 256 -36.48 19.02 -11.50
CA ALA A 256 -37.11 20.20 -10.91
C ALA A 256 -38.53 20.49 -11.41
N PRO A 257 -38.85 20.42 -12.72
CA PRO A 257 -40.23 20.63 -13.19
C PRO A 257 -41.22 19.62 -12.59
N ALA A 258 -40.84 18.33 -12.54
CA ALA A 258 -41.67 17.28 -11.98
C ALA A 258 -41.87 17.44 -10.46
N ILE A 259 -40.86 17.91 -9.74
CA ILE A 259 -40.97 18.23 -8.31
C ILE A 259 -41.97 19.36 -8.10
N ILE A 260 -41.84 20.47 -8.84
CA ILE A 260 -42.73 21.63 -8.72
C ILE A 260 -44.18 21.22 -9.04
N GLU A 261 -44.39 20.45 -10.10
CA GLU A 261 -45.72 19.94 -10.48
C GLU A 261 -46.32 19.03 -9.41
N ALA A 262 -45.54 18.08 -8.88
CA ALA A 262 -45.98 17.17 -7.83
C ALA A 262 -46.27 17.90 -6.50
N GLU A 263 -45.42 18.86 -6.10
CA GLU A 263 -45.63 19.68 -4.90
C GLU A 263 -46.90 20.51 -5.00
N LEU A 264 -47.14 21.14 -6.15
CA LEU A 264 -48.36 21.91 -6.40
C LEU A 264 -49.59 21.00 -6.36
N SER A 265 -49.53 19.84 -7.03
CA SER A 265 -50.61 18.86 -7.05
C SER A 265 -50.93 18.33 -5.65
N ALA A 266 -49.91 17.97 -4.87
CA ALA A 266 -50.05 17.54 -3.49
C ALA A 266 -50.71 18.64 -2.64
N LYS A 267 -50.24 19.89 -2.75
CA LYS A 267 -50.80 21.04 -2.02
C LYS A 267 -52.27 21.29 -2.37
N VAL A 268 -52.64 21.17 -3.63
CA VAL A 268 -54.04 21.33 -4.08
C VAL A 268 -54.90 20.19 -3.53
N ALA A 269 -54.42 18.94 -3.60
CA ALA A 269 -55.13 17.77 -3.10
C ALA A 269 -55.30 17.81 -1.58
N THR A 270 -54.27 18.19 -0.81
CA THR A 270 -54.36 18.36 0.65
C THR A 270 -55.42 19.41 1.01
N LYS A 271 -55.43 20.56 0.33
CA LYS A 271 -56.46 21.60 0.57
C LYS A 271 -57.87 21.13 0.21
N ALA A 272 -58.01 20.33 -0.84
CA ALA A 272 -59.30 19.74 -1.21
C ALA A 272 -59.77 18.74 -0.14
N ALA A 273 -58.87 17.90 0.38
CA ALA A 273 -59.14 16.96 1.46
C ALA A 273 -59.55 17.68 2.76
N GLU A 274 -58.82 18.73 3.15
CA GLU A 274 -59.17 19.58 4.30
C GLU A 274 -60.55 20.20 4.14
N LYS A 275 -60.86 20.76 2.96
CA LYS A 275 -62.17 21.36 2.67
C LYS A 275 -63.29 20.33 2.74
N ALA A 276 -63.09 19.14 2.17
CA ALA A 276 -64.07 18.06 2.22
C ALA A 276 -64.29 17.55 3.66
N ALA A 277 -63.22 17.44 4.45
CA ALA A 277 -63.30 17.07 5.86
C ALA A 277 -64.07 18.10 6.70
N LEU A 278 -63.83 19.40 6.47
CA LEU A 278 -64.59 20.49 7.11
C LEU A 278 -66.08 20.42 6.74
N ALA A 279 -66.41 20.19 5.46
CA ALA A 279 -67.80 20.05 5.01
C ALA A 279 -68.50 18.87 5.69
N ALA A 280 -67.84 17.71 5.75
CA ALA A 280 -68.33 16.51 6.42
C ALA A 280 -68.56 16.73 7.93
N ALA A 281 -67.66 17.47 8.60
CA ALA A 281 -67.80 17.79 10.02
C ALA A 281 -69.04 18.65 10.30
N SER A 282 -69.38 19.56 9.39
CA SER A 282 -70.54 20.47 9.51
C SER A 282 -71.89 19.91 9.02
N ALA A 283 -71.92 18.69 8.47
CA ALA A 283 -73.11 18.12 7.83
C ALA A 283 -74.21 17.66 8.81
N ASP A 284 -75.46 17.63 8.35
CA ASP A 284 -76.60 17.04 9.05
C ASP A 284 -76.68 15.51 8.83
N ALA A 285 -77.53 14.81 9.60
CA ALA A 285 -77.57 13.36 9.63
C ALA A 285 -77.93 12.69 8.29
N ALA A 286 -78.60 13.41 7.37
CA ALA A 286 -79.06 12.86 6.11
C ALA A 286 -77.99 12.90 4.99
N GLY A 287 -76.94 13.72 5.13
CA GLY A 287 -75.87 13.88 4.12
C GLY A 287 -74.45 13.59 4.61
N ARG A 288 -74.28 13.30 5.91
CA ARG A 288 -72.95 13.10 6.54
C ARG A 288 -72.16 11.93 5.93
N ASP A 289 -72.80 10.80 5.66
CA ASP A 289 -72.09 9.60 5.17
C ASP A 289 -71.46 9.80 3.78
N THR A 290 -72.18 10.48 2.88
CA THR A 290 -71.68 10.83 1.54
C THR A 290 -70.48 11.79 1.62
N LEU A 291 -70.57 12.81 2.47
CA LEU A 291 -69.48 13.79 2.64
C LEU A 291 -68.26 13.18 3.32
N ILE A 292 -68.44 12.22 4.23
CA ILE A 292 -67.32 11.45 4.80
C ILE A 292 -66.63 10.63 3.70
N ALA A 293 -67.38 9.94 2.85
CA ALA A 293 -66.81 9.18 1.74
C ALA A 293 -66.02 10.08 0.77
N GLU A 294 -66.55 11.27 0.45
CA GLU A 294 -65.85 12.27 -0.36
C GLU A 294 -64.57 12.79 0.32
N ALA A 295 -64.62 13.08 1.62
CA ALA A 295 -63.45 13.51 2.38
C ALA A 295 -62.37 12.42 2.46
N THR A 296 -62.77 11.16 2.65
CA THR A 296 -61.86 10.01 2.62
C THR A 296 -61.23 9.85 1.24
N ALA A 297 -62.02 9.92 0.16
CA ALA A 297 -61.48 9.82 -1.19
C ALA A 297 -60.50 10.96 -1.52
N ALA A 298 -60.81 12.19 -1.09
CA ALA A 298 -59.92 13.33 -1.26
C ALA A 298 -58.63 13.19 -0.45
N ALA A 299 -58.71 12.67 0.78
CA ALA A 299 -57.54 12.39 1.61
C ALA A 299 -56.66 11.28 0.99
N MET A 300 -57.26 10.19 0.52
CA MET A 300 -56.54 9.11 -0.18
C MET A 300 -55.85 9.62 -1.46
N ASN A 301 -56.52 10.49 -2.22
CA ASN A 301 -55.91 11.09 -3.40
C ASN A 301 -54.74 12.02 -3.04
N ALA A 302 -54.84 12.79 -1.95
CA ALA A 302 -53.74 13.63 -1.48
C ALA A 302 -52.54 12.79 -1.01
N GLU A 303 -52.80 11.68 -0.31
CA GLU A 303 -51.78 10.75 0.18
C GLU A 303 -51.10 9.96 -0.96
N ALA A 304 -51.83 9.64 -2.03
CA ALA A 304 -51.29 8.94 -3.20
C ALA A 304 -50.29 9.79 -4.02
N ILE A 305 -50.31 11.12 -3.89
CA ILE A 305 -49.39 11.99 -4.63
C ILE A 305 -48.01 11.94 -3.99
N THR A 306 -47.08 11.27 -4.68
CA THR A 306 -45.68 11.19 -4.26
C THR A 306 -44.88 12.33 -4.90
N VAL A 307 -44.21 13.14 -4.08
CA VAL A 307 -43.27 14.15 -4.55
C VAL A 307 -41.90 13.49 -4.71
N PRO A 308 -41.29 13.52 -5.92
CA PRO A 308 -39.95 12.98 -6.12
C PRO A 308 -38.93 13.68 -5.20
N ALA A 309 -38.02 12.91 -4.61
CA ALA A 309 -36.93 13.49 -3.86
C ALA A 309 -35.99 14.27 -4.79
N LYS A 310 -35.41 15.37 -4.29
CA LYS A 310 -34.35 16.08 -5.00
C LYS A 310 -33.16 15.12 -5.20
N PRO A 311 -32.71 14.89 -6.44
CA PRO A 311 -31.61 13.97 -6.71
C PRO A 311 -30.34 14.35 -5.93
N ARG A 312 -29.72 13.34 -5.32
CA ARG A 312 -28.45 13.44 -4.60
C ARG A 312 -27.71 12.12 -4.70
N LEU A 313 -26.51 12.15 -5.26
CA LEU A 313 -25.61 11.01 -5.38
C LEU A 313 -24.56 11.00 -4.27
N VAL A 314 -24.07 12.18 -3.88
CA VAL A 314 -22.91 12.29 -2.99
C VAL A 314 -23.30 12.90 -1.64
N ALA A 315 -22.78 12.29 -0.59
CA ALA A 315 -22.78 12.81 0.76
C ALA A 315 -21.34 12.87 1.30
N ASP A 316 -21.12 13.76 2.27
CA ASP A 316 -19.85 13.95 2.96
C ASP A 316 -20.11 14.01 4.47
N ASP A 317 -19.27 13.34 5.24
CA ASP A 317 -19.29 13.23 6.71
C ASP A 317 -20.69 13.11 7.36
N ILE A 318 -21.43 12.05 6.99
CA ILE A 318 -22.79 11.78 7.49
C ILE A 318 -22.81 10.70 8.58
N THR A 319 -23.83 10.72 9.44
CA THR A 319 -24.09 9.61 10.38
C THR A 319 -24.71 8.40 9.69
N SER A 320 -24.65 7.23 10.34
CA SER A 320 -25.26 5.99 9.83
C SER A 320 -26.77 6.13 9.59
N GLU A 321 -27.47 6.87 10.46
CA GLU A 321 -28.90 7.13 10.36
C GLU A 321 -29.22 8.06 9.19
N THR A 322 -28.40 9.10 9.00
CA THR A 322 -28.51 9.99 7.83
C THR A 322 -28.18 9.23 6.54
N ALA A 323 -27.18 8.34 6.55
CA ALA A 323 -26.85 7.49 5.40
C ALA A 323 -28.03 6.59 5.04
N ALA A 324 -28.66 5.95 6.02
CA ALA A 324 -29.82 5.08 5.78
C ALA A 324 -31.01 5.87 5.20
N SER A 325 -31.29 7.05 5.75
CA SER A 325 -32.39 7.91 5.30
C SER A 325 -32.17 8.42 3.86
N LEU A 326 -30.97 8.92 3.58
CA LEU A 326 -30.60 9.37 2.23
C LEU A 326 -30.60 8.22 1.23
N LEU A 327 -30.13 7.02 1.63
CA LEU A 327 -30.12 5.87 0.74
C LEU A 327 -31.54 5.45 0.34
N ALA A 328 -32.50 5.50 1.27
CA ALA A 328 -33.91 5.26 0.98
C ALA A 328 -34.51 6.35 0.06
N GLU A 329 -34.28 7.62 0.38
CA GLU A 329 -34.79 8.76 -0.41
C GLU A 329 -34.26 8.78 -1.85
N GLN A 330 -33.05 8.28 -2.06
CA GLN A 330 -32.39 8.27 -3.36
C GLN A 330 -32.60 6.96 -4.15
N GLY A 331 -33.59 6.15 -3.74
CA GLY A 331 -33.95 4.92 -4.45
C GLY A 331 -32.84 3.87 -4.39
N GLY A 332 -32.22 3.73 -3.22
CA GLY A 332 -31.24 2.71 -2.91
C GLY A 332 -29.81 3.02 -3.34
N ARG A 333 -29.47 4.22 -3.82
CA ARG A 333 -28.10 4.58 -4.22
C ARG A 333 -27.56 5.79 -3.47
N LEU A 334 -26.33 5.70 -2.99
CA LEU A 334 -25.62 6.81 -2.35
C LEU A 334 -24.11 6.57 -2.40
N ALA A 335 -23.33 7.64 -2.43
CA ALA A 335 -21.89 7.59 -2.27
C ALA A 335 -21.43 8.52 -1.14
N VAL A 336 -20.50 8.03 -0.32
CA VAL A 336 -19.72 8.87 0.59
C VAL A 336 -18.35 9.09 -0.03
N LEU A 337 -18.12 10.30 -0.54
CA LEU A 337 -16.85 10.68 -1.16
C LEU A 337 -16.23 11.81 -0.36
N SER A 338 -15.11 11.55 0.32
CA SER A 338 -14.49 12.53 1.21
C SER A 338 -12.96 12.47 1.18
N PRO A 339 -12.26 13.61 1.12
CA PRO A 339 -10.81 13.67 1.29
C PRO A 339 -10.37 13.47 2.75
N GLU A 340 -11.28 13.05 3.64
CA GLU A 340 -11.08 12.84 5.08
C GLU A 340 -11.62 11.49 5.56
N GLY A 341 -11.28 11.13 6.80
CA GLY A 341 -11.65 9.86 7.44
C GLY A 341 -12.62 9.99 8.61
N GLY A 342 -13.21 11.18 8.83
CA GLY A 342 -14.09 11.47 9.97
C GLY A 342 -15.25 10.49 10.11
N ILE A 343 -15.78 10.01 8.98
CA ILE A 343 -16.88 9.05 8.93
C ILE A 343 -16.62 7.77 9.72
N PHE A 344 -15.38 7.27 9.81
CA PHE A 344 -15.12 6.06 10.59
C PHE A 344 -15.36 6.27 12.07
N ALA A 345 -15.01 7.44 12.62
CA ALA A 345 -15.33 7.75 14.00
C ALA A 345 -16.84 7.94 14.20
N THR A 346 -17.54 8.50 13.22
CA THR A 346 -18.99 8.62 13.21
C THR A 346 -19.68 7.24 13.24
N ILE A 347 -19.23 6.30 12.39
CA ILE A 347 -19.68 4.91 12.35
C ILE A 347 -19.41 4.20 13.67
N ALA A 348 -18.27 4.47 14.30
CA ALA A 348 -17.90 3.93 15.62
C ALA A 348 -18.73 4.51 16.79
N GLY A 349 -19.67 5.42 16.50
CA GLY A 349 -20.59 5.95 17.50
C GLY A 349 -20.11 7.22 18.19
N ARG A 350 -19.26 8.04 17.54
CA ARG A 350 -18.84 9.35 18.11
C ARG A 350 -20.02 10.21 18.59
N TYR A 351 -21.19 10.12 17.93
CA TYR A 351 -22.39 10.89 18.28
C TYR A 351 -23.45 10.07 19.02
N SER A 352 -23.56 8.76 18.76
CA SER A 352 -24.59 7.87 19.34
C SER A 352 -24.12 7.09 20.57
N GLY A 353 -22.81 7.06 20.84
CA GLY A 353 -22.17 6.24 21.88
C GLY A 353 -22.07 4.74 21.56
N THR A 354 -22.70 4.27 20.47
CA THR A 354 -22.69 2.86 20.05
C THR A 354 -22.38 2.75 18.55
N PRO A 355 -21.49 1.82 18.15
CA PRO A 355 -21.19 1.62 16.73
C PRO A 355 -22.43 1.19 15.94
N ASN A 356 -22.70 1.85 14.81
CA ASN A 356 -23.79 1.50 13.91
C ASN A 356 -23.24 1.26 12.50
N LEU A 357 -22.98 -0.01 12.19
CA LEU A 357 -22.31 -0.46 10.97
C LEU A 357 -23.29 -1.00 9.92
N GLU A 358 -24.55 -1.26 10.29
CA GLU A 358 -25.49 -2.07 9.51
C GLU A 358 -25.74 -1.48 8.11
N VAL A 359 -25.97 -0.17 8.02
CA VAL A 359 -26.17 0.53 6.74
C VAL A 359 -24.98 0.36 5.78
N PHE A 360 -23.75 0.35 6.31
CA PHE A 360 -22.55 0.17 5.49
C PHE A 360 -22.34 -1.29 5.10
N LEU A 361 -22.70 -2.24 5.96
CA LEU A 361 -22.61 -3.67 5.65
C LEU A 361 -23.63 -4.08 4.59
N LYS A 362 -24.90 -3.67 4.77
CA LYS A 362 -26.00 -3.94 3.83
C LYS A 362 -25.85 -3.15 2.54
N GLY A 363 -25.50 -1.87 2.63
CA GLY A 363 -25.22 -1.03 1.47
C GLY A 363 -24.06 -1.54 0.62
N HIS A 364 -23.07 -2.22 1.20
CA HIS A 364 -22.04 -2.90 0.42
C HIS A 364 -22.56 -4.19 -0.23
N ALA A 365 -23.32 -5.00 0.52
CA ALA A 365 -23.76 -6.31 0.09
C ALA A 365 -24.91 -6.26 -0.94
N GLY A 366 -25.75 -5.23 -0.90
CA GLY A 366 -27.01 -5.20 -1.63
C GLY A 366 -28.17 -5.87 -0.88
N ASP A 367 -28.02 -6.14 0.41
CA ASP A 367 -29.02 -6.86 1.22
C ASP A 367 -30.16 -5.92 1.66
N LEU A 368 -31.40 -6.42 1.65
CA LEU A 368 -32.60 -5.70 2.11
C LEU A 368 -32.34 -4.95 3.43
N MET A 369 -32.59 -3.64 3.39
CA MET A 369 -32.47 -2.75 4.53
C MET A 369 -33.82 -2.15 4.89
N ARG A 370 -34.13 -2.14 6.18
CA ARG A 370 -35.30 -1.46 6.74
C ARG A 370 -34.85 -0.23 7.48
N VAL A 371 -35.51 0.90 7.22
CA VAL A 371 -35.20 2.19 7.85
C VAL A 371 -36.43 2.61 8.65
N ASP A 372 -36.36 2.38 9.97
CA ASP A 372 -37.42 2.81 10.88
C ASP A 372 -37.38 4.33 11.06
N ARG A 373 -38.48 5.02 10.72
CA ARG A 373 -38.64 6.47 10.93
C ARG A 373 -39.56 6.72 12.12
N ARG A 374 -39.20 7.64 13.01
CA ARG A 374 -40.02 7.97 14.21
C ARG A 374 -41.39 8.60 13.88
N SER A 375 -41.56 9.18 12.69
CA SER A 375 -42.72 10.01 12.33
C SER A 375 -43.42 9.61 11.02
N ARG A 376 -42.97 8.55 10.33
CA ARG A 376 -43.54 8.01 9.08
C ARG A 376 -43.42 6.48 9.08
N GLU A 377 -44.11 5.80 8.16
CA GLU A 377 -43.93 4.35 7.96
C GLU A 377 -42.47 4.00 7.63
N ALA A 378 -42.05 2.80 8.04
CA ALA A 378 -40.69 2.31 7.81
C ALA A 378 -40.42 2.17 6.31
N GLU A 379 -39.37 2.84 5.83
CA GLU A 379 -38.96 2.77 4.43
C GLU A 379 -38.13 1.50 4.21
N HIS A 380 -38.45 0.77 3.15
CA HIS A 380 -37.76 -0.44 2.73
C HIS A 380 -36.86 -0.12 1.56
N VAL A 381 -35.59 -0.51 1.65
CA VAL A 381 -34.64 -0.43 0.55
C VAL A 381 -34.28 -1.86 0.16
N ASP A 382 -34.86 -2.34 -0.93
CA ASP A 382 -34.71 -3.73 -1.37
C ASP A 382 -33.26 -4.08 -1.74
N LYS A 383 -32.59 -3.15 -2.44
CA LYS A 383 -31.24 -3.33 -2.97
C LYS A 383 -30.37 -2.10 -2.70
N PRO A 384 -29.95 -1.88 -1.45
CA PRO A 384 -29.13 -0.73 -1.09
C PRO A 384 -27.72 -0.87 -1.68
N ALA A 385 -27.25 0.18 -2.35
CA ALA A 385 -25.92 0.27 -2.93
C ALA A 385 -25.22 1.55 -2.42
N LEU A 386 -24.34 1.36 -1.45
CA LEU A 386 -23.52 2.42 -0.88
C LEU A 386 -22.12 2.34 -1.46
N THR A 387 -21.59 3.47 -1.93
CA THR A 387 -20.19 3.60 -2.38
C THR A 387 -19.39 4.37 -1.34
N MET A 388 -18.12 4.01 -1.14
CA MET A 388 -17.18 4.80 -0.34
C MET A 388 -15.92 5.09 -1.15
N GLY A 389 -15.53 6.36 -1.20
CA GLY A 389 -14.29 6.82 -1.81
C GLY A 389 -13.61 7.80 -0.87
N LEU A 390 -12.73 7.28 -0.01
CA LEU A 390 -12.12 8.05 1.07
C LEU A 390 -10.62 8.19 0.89
N ALA A 391 -10.06 9.34 1.26
CA ALA A 391 -8.62 9.51 1.40
C ALA A 391 -8.24 9.89 2.84
N VAL A 392 -7.86 8.88 3.62
CA VAL A 392 -7.60 9.02 5.05
C VAL A 392 -6.12 9.20 5.35
N GLN A 393 -5.81 9.66 6.56
CA GLN A 393 -4.44 9.74 7.04
C GLN A 393 -4.00 8.39 7.64
N PRO A 394 -2.69 8.09 7.70
CA PRO A 394 -2.17 6.83 8.25
C PRO A 394 -2.61 6.52 9.69
N GLU A 395 -2.81 7.54 10.52
CA GLU A 395 -3.33 7.42 11.88
C GLU A 395 -4.75 6.84 11.91
N ILE A 396 -5.62 7.25 10.99
CA ILE A 396 -7.00 6.75 10.92
C ILE A 396 -7.01 5.25 10.61
N LEU A 397 -6.12 4.78 9.73
CA LEU A 397 -6.00 3.34 9.40
C LEU A 397 -5.72 2.50 10.66
N ARG A 398 -4.97 3.05 11.61
CA ARG A 398 -4.63 2.37 12.87
C ARG A 398 -5.76 2.45 13.87
N ASP A 399 -6.41 3.61 13.95
CA ASP A 399 -7.54 3.81 14.85
C ASP A 399 -8.70 2.86 14.49
N ILE A 400 -9.01 2.68 13.20
CA ILE A 400 -10.09 1.78 12.76
C ILE A 400 -9.86 0.31 13.11
N ALA A 401 -8.61 -0.12 13.30
CA ALA A 401 -8.30 -1.49 13.72
C ALA A 401 -8.72 -1.75 15.17
N GLY A 402 -8.60 -0.72 16.03
CA GLY A 402 -9.01 -0.77 17.43
C GLY A 402 -10.50 -0.48 17.66
N MET A 403 -11.24 -0.06 16.63
CA MET A 403 -12.66 0.30 16.78
C MET A 403 -13.53 -0.96 16.99
N PRO A 404 -14.37 -0.99 18.05
CA PRO A 404 -15.23 -2.13 18.32
C PRO A 404 -16.11 -2.50 17.13
N GLY A 405 -16.13 -3.78 16.76
CA GLY A 405 -17.00 -4.32 15.70
C GLY A 405 -16.51 -4.14 14.26
N PHE A 406 -15.51 -3.30 13.97
CA PHE A 406 -15.10 -3.01 12.59
C PHE A 406 -14.54 -4.23 11.85
N ARG A 407 -13.66 -4.99 12.49
CA ARG A 407 -13.16 -6.26 11.95
C ARG A 407 -14.17 -7.39 12.15
N GLY A 408 -14.67 -7.56 13.38
CA GLY A 408 -15.56 -8.67 13.75
C GLY A 408 -16.90 -8.70 12.99
N LEU A 409 -17.46 -7.56 12.62
CA LEU A 409 -18.70 -7.45 11.84
C LEU A 409 -18.43 -7.34 10.32
N GLY A 410 -17.15 -7.31 9.93
CA GLY A 410 -16.72 -7.44 8.54
C GLY A 410 -16.73 -6.17 7.69
N LEU A 411 -16.71 -4.97 8.29
CA LEU A 411 -16.59 -3.73 7.50
C LEU A 411 -15.20 -3.65 6.84
N LEU A 412 -14.13 -3.89 7.60
CA LEU A 412 -12.75 -3.83 7.06
C LEU A 412 -12.51 -4.83 5.92
N ALA A 413 -13.16 -6.00 5.99
CA ALA A 413 -13.10 -7.03 4.96
C ALA A 413 -13.65 -6.59 3.59
N ARG A 414 -14.44 -5.51 3.55
CA ARG A 414 -15.07 -4.98 2.32
C ARG A 414 -14.30 -3.81 1.70
N ILE A 415 -13.26 -3.32 2.38
CA ILE A 415 -12.51 -2.14 1.94
C ILE A 415 -11.35 -2.54 1.03
N LEU A 416 -11.29 -1.90 -0.13
CA LEU A 416 -10.15 -1.91 -1.04
C LEU A 416 -9.15 -0.84 -0.57
N PHE A 417 -8.17 -1.26 0.24
CA PHE A 417 -7.15 -0.38 0.80
C PHE A 417 -6.06 -0.07 -0.22
N ALA A 418 -5.69 1.20 -0.34
CA ALA A 418 -4.53 1.64 -1.09
C ALA A 418 -3.54 2.37 -0.16
N LEU A 419 -2.32 1.86 -0.01
CA LEU A 419 -1.22 2.46 0.74
C LEU A 419 -0.10 2.92 -0.21
N PRO A 420 -0.33 3.94 -1.05
CA PRO A 420 0.67 4.41 -2.01
C PRO A 420 1.95 4.94 -1.35
N GLU A 421 3.04 4.96 -2.11
CA GLU A 421 4.25 5.66 -1.70
C GLU A 421 4.00 7.18 -1.60
N ASN A 422 4.62 7.81 -0.61
CA ASN A 422 4.50 9.24 -0.40
C ASN A 422 5.34 10.04 -1.42
N THR A 423 4.68 10.88 -2.24
CA THR A 423 5.36 11.77 -3.19
C THR A 423 5.87 13.08 -2.57
N VAL A 424 5.47 13.42 -1.34
CA VAL A 424 5.89 14.66 -0.65
C VAL A 424 7.42 14.69 -0.55
N GLY A 425 8.04 15.77 -1.03
CA GLY A 425 9.50 15.95 -1.02
C GLY A 425 10.22 15.46 -2.28
N ARG A 426 9.53 14.80 -3.22
CA ARG A 426 10.07 14.32 -4.51
C ARG A 426 9.27 14.79 -5.74
N ARG A 427 8.41 15.80 -5.57
CA ARG A 427 7.49 16.28 -6.62
C ARG A 427 8.21 17.10 -7.68
N LYS A 428 7.82 16.94 -8.95
CA LYS A 428 8.16 17.87 -10.03
C LYS A 428 7.43 19.20 -9.81
N ILE A 429 8.17 20.31 -9.87
CA ILE A 429 7.59 21.66 -9.79
C ILE A 429 7.17 22.09 -11.19
N GLY A 430 5.98 22.70 -11.32
CA GLY A 430 5.48 23.20 -12.60
C GLY A 430 5.03 22.09 -13.56
N ALA A 431 4.34 21.07 -13.06
CA ALA A 431 3.74 20.05 -13.90
C ALA A 431 2.69 20.65 -14.86
N ASP A 432 2.61 20.11 -16.06
CA ASP A 432 1.69 20.59 -17.09
C ASP A 432 0.23 20.41 -16.66
N PRO A 433 -0.67 21.35 -17.00
CA PRO A 433 -2.08 21.22 -16.69
C PRO A 433 -2.70 20.01 -17.39
N ILE A 434 -3.79 19.49 -16.80
CA ILE A 434 -4.57 18.41 -17.41
C ILE A 434 -5.05 18.88 -18.80
N PRO A 435 -4.75 18.13 -19.89
CA PRO A 435 -5.21 18.51 -21.22
C PRO A 435 -6.74 18.63 -21.28
N THR A 436 -7.25 19.71 -21.88
CA THR A 436 -8.69 20.00 -21.92
C THR A 436 -9.51 18.88 -22.55
N GLN A 437 -8.95 18.21 -23.58
CA GLN A 437 -9.61 17.09 -24.25
C GLN A 437 -9.75 15.86 -23.33
N VAL A 438 -8.74 15.59 -22.50
CA VAL A 438 -8.76 14.48 -21.53
C VAL A 438 -9.81 14.75 -20.45
N ALA A 439 -9.80 15.95 -19.88
CA ALA A 439 -10.80 16.35 -18.89
C ALA A 439 -12.23 16.32 -19.45
N ALA A 440 -12.43 16.75 -20.71
CA ALA A 440 -13.72 16.73 -21.37
C ALA A 440 -14.21 15.30 -21.67
N ALA A 441 -13.31 14.40 -22.11
CA ALA A 441 -13.65 12.99 -22.34
C ALA A 441 -14.07 12.29 -21.04
N TYR A 442 -13.34 12.51 -19.95
CA TYR A 442 -13.70 12.01 -18.63
C TYR A 442 -15.04 12.53 -18.13
N HIS A 443 -15.26 13.84 -18.26
CA HIS A 443 -16.53 14.45 -17.91
C HIS A 443 -17.68 13.84 -18.72
N GLY A 444 -17.55 13.77 -20.04
CA GLY A 444 -18.57 13.22 -20.93
C GLY A 444 -18.90 11.75 -20.64
N GLY A 445 -17.87 10.93 -20.39
CA GLY A 445 -18.03 9.50 -20.07
C GLY A 445 -18.81 9.27 -18.77
N LEU A 446 -18.42 9.94 -17.68
CA LEU A 446 -19.15 9.83 -16.42
C LEU A 446 -20.57 10.40 -16.50
N HIS A 447 -20.73 11.55 -17.18
CA HIS A 447 -22.03 12.17 -17.32
C HIS A 447 -23.00 11.28 -18.12
N ALA A 448 -22.51 10.64 -19.19
CA ALA A 448 -23.28 9.66 -19.96
C ALA A 448 -23.68 8.45 -19.11
N LEU A 449 -22.76 7.89 -18.30
CA LEU A 449 -23.06 6.79 -17.39
C LEU A 449 -24.14 7.16 -16.36
N VAL A 450 -23.95 8.27 -15.64
CA VAL A 450 -24.90 8.70 -14.60
C VAL A 450 -26.28 8.97 -15.19
N LEU A 451 -26.36 9.74 -16.29
CA LEU A 451 -27.64 10.16 -16.84
C LEU A 451 -28.40 9.04 -17.55
N SER A 452 -27.69 8.07 -18.14
CA SER A 452 -28.33 6.91 -18.78
C SER A 452 -28.93 5.93 -17.77
N LEU A 453 -28.35 5.84 -16.58
CA LEU A 453 -28.80 4.99 -15.48
C LEU A 453 -29.68 5.72 -14.44
N ALA A 454 -29.87 7.04 -14.59
CA ALA A 454 -30.52 7.88 -13.58
C ALA A 454 -31.95 7.44 -13.24
N GLU A 455 -32.72 7.09 -14.27
CA GLU A 455 -34.15 6.76 -14.17
C GLU A 455 -34.43 5.28 -13.89
N TRP A 456 -33.38 4.44 -13.85
CA TRP A 456 -33.54 3.01 -13.61
C TRP A 456 -33.79 2.80 -12.11
N THR A 457 -34.84 2.08 -11.75
CA THR A 457 -35.12 1.71 -10.35
C THR A 457 -34.71 0.28 -10.06
N ASP A 458 -34.90 -0.60 -11.03
CA ASP A 458 -34.43 -1.98 -10.97
C ASP A 458 -33.03 -2.09 -11.59
N PRO A 459 -32.05 -2.69 -10.89
CA PRO A 459 -30.71 -2.84 -11.43
C PRO A 459 -30.71 -3.72 -12.68
N THR A 460 -30.02 -3.23 -13.72
CA THR A 460 -29.70 -4.06 -14.88
C THR A 460 -28.80 -5.22 -14.48
N VAL A 461 -29.06 -6.40 -15.03
CA VAL A 461 -28.27 -7.60 -14.73
C VAL A 461 -27.36 -7.88 -15.91
N ILE A 462 -26.06 -7.66 -15.70
CA ILE A 462 -25.02 -7.94 -16.67
C ILE A 462 -24.53 -9.36 -16.45
N VAL A 463 -24.54 -10.19 -17.48
CA VAL A 463 -24.14 -11.60 -17.38
C VAL A 463 -22.70 -11.79 -17.82
N LEU A 464 -22.02 -12.75 -17.19
CA LEU A 464 -20.72 -13.21 -17.68
C LEU A 464 -20.88 -14.08 -18.94
N ALA A 465 -20.06 -13.83 -19.94
CA ALA A 465 -19.88 -14.79 -21.03
C ALA A 465 -19.17 -16.06 -20.51
N PRO A 466 -19.28 -17.21 -21.21
CA PRO A 466 -18.71 -18.47 -20.74
C PRO A 466 -17.21 -18.41 -20.44
N ASP A 467 -16.44 -17.67 -21.26
CA ASP A 467 -15.01 -17.42 -21.09
C ASP A 467 -14.71 -16.59 -19.82
N ALA A 468 -15.52 -15.57 -19.53
CA ALA A 468 -15.42 -14.79 -18.31
C ALA A 468 -15.74 -15.61 -17.06
N ASN A 469 -16.77 -16.45 -17.11
CA ASN A 469 -17.12 -17.33 -16.00
C ASN A 469 -16.01 -18.35 -15.71
N GLU A 470 -15.39 -18.93 -16.74
CA GLU A 470 -14.21 -19.80 -16.57
C GLU A 470 -13.07 -19.05 -15.87
N ARG A 471 -12.85 -17.78 -16.25
CA ARG A 471 -11.81 -16.97 -15.63
C ARG A 471 -12.07 -16.66 -14.15
N VAL A 472 -13.32 -16.40 -13.77
CA VAL A 472 -13.70 -16.25 -12.35
C VAL A 472 -13.44 -17.53 -11.57
N LEU A 473 -13.78 -18.70 -12.14
CA LEU A 473 -13.48 -19.99 -11.50
C LEU A 473 -11.98 -20.24 -11.31
N GLU A 474 -11.15 -19.84 -12.27
CA GLU A 474 -9.69 -19.90 -12.11
C GLU A 474 -9.21 -19.01 -10.97
N ILE A 475 -9.76 -17.80 -10.84
CA ILE A 475 -9.46 -16.90 -9.72
C ILE A 475 -9.84 -17.55 -8.39
N GLU A 476 -11.05 -18.11 -8.25
CA GLU A 476 -11.48 -18.81 -7.03
C GLU A 476 -10.50 -19.96 -6.67
N ARG A 477 -10.09 -20.77 -7.67
CA ARG A 477 -9.12 -21.86 -7.47
C ARG A 477 -7.74 -21.38 -7.02
N LEU A 478 -7.32 -20.19 -7.45
CA LEU A 478 -6.05 -19.57 -7.04
C LEU A 478 -6.14 -18.94 -5.64
N VAL A 479 -7.32 -18.46 -5.25
CA VAL A 479 -7.56 -17.81 -3.96
C VAL A 479 -7.66 -18.81 -2.82
N GLU A 480 -8.38 -19.92 -3.00
CA GLU A 480 -8.64 -20.90 -1.92
C GLU A 480 -7.36 -21.37 -1.19
N PRO A 481 -6.27 -21.79 -1.88
CA PRO A 481 -5.04 -22.18 -1.20
C PRO A 481 -4.35 -21.03 -0.44
N ARG A 482 -4.57 -19.76 -0.83
CA ARG A 482 -4.02 -18.60 -0.12
C ARG A 482 -4.73 -18.38 1.21
N LEU A 483 -6.01 -18.72 1.32
CA LEU A 483 -6.84 -18.58 2.52
C LEU A 483 -6.59 -19.67 3.56
N ALA A 484 -6.13 -20.85 3.12
CA ALA A 484 -5.85 -21.99 3.98
C ALA A 484 -4.87 -21.65 5.13
N PRO A 485 -4.89 -22.40 6.26
CA PRO A 485 -3.89 -22.24 7.31
C PRO A 485 -2.45 -22.33 6.77
N GLY A 486 -1.62 -21.32 7.06
CA GLY A 486 -0.25 -21.21 6.52
C GLY A 486 -0.16 -20.65 5.09
N GLY A 487 -1.29 -20.40 4.44
CA GLY A 487 -1.36 -19.74 3.14
C GLY A 487 -1.06 -18.23 3.23
N ALA A 488 -0.78 -17.61 2.08
CA ALA A 488 -0.33 -16.22 2.01
C ALA A 488 -1.34 -15.19 2.55
N TRP A 489 -2.63 -15.55 2.64
CA TRP A 489 -3.74 -14.71 3.12
C TRP A 489 -4.36 -15.24 4.43
N SER A 490 -3.71 -16.18 5.12
CA SER A 490 -4.26 -16.84 6.31
C SER A 490 -4.59 -15.90 7.49
N HIS A 491 -4.03 -14.69 7.51
CA HIS A 491 -4.26 -13.66 8.55
C HIS A 491 -5.24 -12.55 8.11
N ILE A 492 -5.74 -12.63 6.87
CA ILE A 492 -6.73 -11.73 6.27
C ILE A 492 -7.86 -12.51 5.56
N VAL A 493 -8.20 -13.69 6.09
CA VAL A 493 -9.18 -14.61 5.47
C VAL A 493 -10.55 -13.95 5.28
N ASP A 494 -10.95 -13.12 6.24
CA ASP A 494 -12.16 -12.28 6.17
C ASP A 494 -12.20 -11.40 4.91
N TRP A 495 -11.10 -10.71 4.60
CA TRP A 495 -10.96 -9.90 3.39
C TRP A 495 -10.81 -10.77 2.13
N GLY A 496 -9.91 -11.76 2.17
CA GLY A 496 -9.59 -12.60 1.01
C GLY A 496 -10.78 -13.43 0.51
N SER A 497 -11.71 -13.79 1.40
CA SER A 497 -12.95 -14.49 1.03
C SER A 497 -13.92 -13.61 0.21
N LYS A 498 -13.72 -12.28 0.19
CA LYS A 498 -14.50 -11.32 -0.61
C LYS A 498 -13.79 -10.89 -1.90
N TYR A 499 -12.57 -11.38 -2.12
CA TYR A 499 -11.72 -10.97 -3.24
C TYR A 499 -12.37 -11.23 -4.60
N ALA A 500 -12.88 -12.45 -4.84
CA ALA A 500 -13.47 -12.81 -6.13
C ALA A 500 -14.68 -11.92 -6.46
N GLY A 501 -15.55 -11.67 -5.47
CA GLY A 501 -16.66 -10.73 -5.60
C GLY A 501 -16.17 -9.32 -5.95
N ALA A 502 -15.15 -8.80 -5.26
CA ALA A 502 -14.59 -7.49 -5.57
C ALA A 502 -14.04 -7.38 -7.01
N VAL A 503 -13.36 -8.42 -7.51
CA VAL A 503 -12.89 -8.47 -8.91
C VAL A 503 -14.07 -8.43 -9.88
N VAL A 504 -15.14 -9.18 -9.63
CA VAL A 504 -16.36 -9.16 -10.45
C VAL A 504 -17.00 -7.77 -10.46
N ARG A 505 -17.09 -7.10 -9.31
CA ARG A 505 -17.63 -5.73 -9.22
C ARG A 505 -16.82 -4.75 -10.05
N ILE A 506 -15.49 -4.80 -9.92
CA ILE A 506 -14.58 -3.98 -10.73
C ILE A 506 -14.78 -4.28 -12.22
N ALA A 507 -14.89 -5.55 -12.63
CA ALA A 507 -15.14 -5.92 -14.01
C ALA A 507 -16.46 -5.34 -14.56
N GLY A 508 -17.53 -5.37 -13.77
CA GLY A 508 -18.81 -4.73 -14.12
C GLY A 508 -18.66 -3.22 -14.36
N LEU A 509 -17.89 -2.54 -13.50
CA LEU A 509 -17.59 -1.11 -13.67
C LEU A 509 -16.76 -0.83 -14.92
N LEU A 510 -15.71 -1.62 -15.18
CA LEU A 510 -14.89 -1.47 -16.39
C LEU A 510 -15.72 -1.73 -17.66
N HIS A 511 -16.59 -2.74 -17.65
CA HIS A 511 -17.47 -3.07 -18.77
C HIS A 511 -18.42 -1.91 -19.11
N LEU A 512 -19.08 -1.35 -18.09
CA LEU A 512 -19.95 -0.18 -18.28
C LEU A 512 -19.17 1.03 -18.81
N ALA A 513 -17.96 1.25 -18.29
CA ALA A 513 -17.11 2.36 -18.68
C ALA A 513 -16.49 2.23 -20.07
N GLU A 514 -16.39 1.02 -20.66
CA GLU A 514 -15.95 0.83 -22.05
C GLU A 514 -16.94 1.42 -23.06
N ARG A 515 -18.25 1.36 -22.74
CA ARG A 515 -19.31 1.90 -23.60
C ARG A 515 -20.32 2.70 -22.77
N PRO A 516 -19.95 3.93 -22.34
CA PRO A 516 -20.84 4.80 -21.60
C PRO A 516 -22.19 4.97 -22.31
N GLY A 517 -23.29 4.69 -21.61
CA GLY A 517 -24.64 4.88 -22.14
C GLY A 517 -25.21 3.73 -22.98
N ILE A 518 -24.49 2.63 -23.19
CA ILE A 518 -25.05 1.38 -23.77
C ILE A 518 -24.44 0.09 -23.17
N GLY A 519 -23.45 0.20 -22.29
CA GLY A 519 -22.67 -0.94 -21.77
C GLY A 519 -23.47 -1.98 -20.99
N TRP A 520 -24.74 -1.73 -20.65
CA TRP A 520 -25.59 -2.73 -19.98
C TRP A 520 -26.13 -3.81 -20.91
N SER A 521 -26.04 -3.66 -22.24
CA SER A 521 -26.62 -4.61 -23.20
C SER A 521 -25.66 -5.71 -23.64
N GLY A 522 -24.44 -5.76 -23.07
CA GLY A 522 -23.39 -6.70 -23.44
C GLY A 522 -23.08 -7.70 -22.33
N ASN A 523 -22.35 -8.75 -22.70
CA ASN A 523 -21.79 -9.69 -21.73
C ASN A 523 -20.37 -9.26 -21.35
N ILE A 524 -19.97 -9.54 -20.12
CA ILE A 524 -18.58 -9.38 -19.68
C ILE A 524 -17.77 -10.56 -20.21
N HIS A 525 -16.66 -10.27 -20.88
CA HIS A 525 -15.73 -11.26 -21.46
C HIS A 525 -14.46 -11.42 -20.62
N ALA A 526 -13.70 -12.49 -20.87
CA ALA A 526 -12.52 -12.85 -20.08
C ALA A 526 -11.50 -11.69 -19.95
N ASN A 527 -11.27 -10.94 -21.03
CA ASN A 527 -10.35 -9.80 -21.01
C ASN A 527 -10.73 -8.71 -19.98
N THR A 528 -12.03 -8.47 -19.75
CA THR A 528 -12.48 -7.51 -18.75
C THR A 528 -12.27 -8.05 -17.32
N ILE A 529 -12.49 -9.35 -17.11
CA ILE A 529 -12.17 -10.03 -15.84
C ILE A 529 -10.66 -9.98 -15.56
N ASP A 530 -9.83 -10.23 -16.56
CA ASP A 530 -8.36 -10.18 -16.43
C ASP A 530 -7.87 -8.80 -16.01
N ARG A 531 -8.39 -7.74 -16.64
CA ARG A 531 -8.08 -6.35 -16.28
C ARG A 531 -8.54 -6.03 -14.86
N ALA A 532 -9.73 -6.47 -14.48
CA ALA A 532 -10.22 -6.30 -13.12
C ALA A 532 -9.40 -7.09 -12.09
N ALA A 533 -8.92 -8.29 -12.43
CA ALA A 533 -8.09 -9.11 -11.57
C ALA A 533 -6.71 -8.46 -11.32
N LEU A 534 -6.14 -7.74 -12.30
CA LEU A 534 -4.92 -6.96 -12.11
C LEU A 534 -5.10 -5.85 -11.06
N ILE A 535 -6.22 -5.13 -11.11
CA ILE A 535 -6.61 -4.16 -10.06
C ILE A 535 -6.84 -4.89 -8.72
N GLY A 536 -7.45 -6.07 -8.76
CA GLY A 536 -7.66 -6.92 -7.59
C GLY A 536 -6.35 -7.30 -6.90
N GLU A 537 -5.36 -7.84 -7.62
CA GLU A 537 -4.06 -8.20 -7.06
C GLU A 537 -3.31 -6.99 -6.49
N TYR A 538 -3.43 -5.82 -7.13
CA TYR A 538 -2.96 -4.55 -6.55
C TYR A 538 -3.59 -4.32 -5.17
N TYR A 539 -4.91 -4.37 -5.05
CA TYR A 539 -5.58 -4.19 -3.76
C TYR A 539 -5.28 -5.31 -2.76
N ALA A 540 -5.02 -6.54 -3.20
CA ALA A 540 -4.64 -7.63 -2.31
C ALA A 540 -3.26 -7.42 -1.69
N ALA A 541 -2.29 -6.94 -2.48
CA ALA A 541 -0.98 -6.57 -1.95
C ALA A 541 -1.09 -5.42 -0.92
N HIS A 542 -1.91 -4.42 -1.21
CA HIS A 542 -2.13 -3.28 -0.33
C HIS A 542 -2.94 -3.67 0.92
N ALA A 543 -3.92 -4.57 0.80
CA ALA A 543 -4.70 -5.08 1.94
C ALA A 543 -3.80 -5.82 2.92
N LEU A 544 -2.89 -6.69 2.43
CA LEU A 544 -1.90 -7.35 3.28
C LEU A 544 -1.07 -6.33 4.08
N ALA A 545 -0.55 -5.30 3.41
CA ALA A 545 0.19 -4.23 4.09
C ALA A 545 -0.69 -3.42 5.06
N ALA A 546 -1.95 -3.19 4.74
CA ALA A 546 -2.89 -2.50 5.61
C ALA A 546 -3.15 -3.29 6.89
N PHE A 547 -3.49 -4.57 6.77
CA PHE A 547 -3.73 -5.45 7.92
C PHE A 547 -2.46 -5.72 8.73
N ASP A 548 -1.29 -5.79 8.08
CA ASP A 548 0.01 -5.82 8.74
C ASP A 548 0.27 -4.54 9.55
N ASP A 549 -0.07 -3.33 9.06
CA ASP A 549 0.08 -2.08 9.82
C ASP A 549 -0.93 -1.99 10.98
N MET A 550 -2.17 -2.47 10.77
CA MET A 550 -3.21 -2.54 11.79
C MET A 550 -2.85 -3.50 12.95
N GLY A 551 -2.15 -4.60 12.64
CA GLY A 551 -1.74 -5.61 13.62
C GLY A 551 -0.33 -5.42 14.20
N ALA A 552 0.45 -4.47 13.70
CA ALA A 552 1.84 -4.27 14.11
C ALA A 552 1.96 -3.67 15.53
N ASP A 553 2.87 -4.22 16.33
CA ASP A 553 3.24 -3.65 17.61
C ASP A 553 4.10 -2.37 17.46
N ILE A 554 4.23 -1.62 18.56
CA ILE A 554 4.96 -0.35 18.60
C ILE A 554 6.44 -0.54 18.20
N ALA A 555 7.04 -1.67 18.57
CA ALA A 555 8.44 -1.99 18.29
C ALA A 555 8.69 -2.18 16.79
N THR A 556 7.86 -2.98 16.10
CA THR A 556 7.92 -3.18 14.65
C THR A 556 7.68 -1.88 13.90
N ARG A 557 6.74 -1.06 14.37
CA ARG A 557 6.45 0.26 13.79
C ARG A 557 7.66 1.20 13.87
N ASN A 558 8.28 1.30 15.05
CA ASN A 558 9.48 2.13 15.22
C ASN A 558 10.66 1.57 14.42
N GLY A 559 10.77 0.24 14.28
CA GLY A 559 11.76 -0.41 13.41
C GLY A 559 11.64 0.02 11.95
N ARG A 560 10.41 0.13 11.41
CA ARG A 560 10.17 0.62 10.05
C ARG A 560 10.66 2.06 9.85
N LEU A 561 10.49 2.95 10.84
CA LEU A 561 11.00 4.33 10.77
C LEU A 561 12.53 4.37 10.68
N VAL A 562 13.20 3.54 11.47
CA VAL A 562 14.67 3.41 11.47
C VAL A 562 15.16 2.86 10.12
N LEU A 563 14.47 1.86 9.55
CA LEU A 563 14.78 1.36 8.22
C LEU A 563 14.58 2.38 7.10
N ALA A 564 13.45 3.09 7.10
CA ALA A 564 13.17 4.10 6.09
C ALA A 564 14.24 5.21 6.11
N TRP A 565 14.75 5.55 7.29
CA TRP A 565 15.92 6.43 7.42
C TRP A 565 17.16 5.80 6.80
N ILE A 566 17.52 4.56 7.19
CA ILE A 566 18.70 3.83 6.67
C ILE A 566 18.71 3.79 5.14
N GLU A 567 17.57 3.46 4.53
CA GLU A 567 17.41 3.40 3.07
C GLU A 567 17.57 4.78 2.43
N ARG A 568 16.88 5.79 2.97
CA ARG A 568 16.94 7.16 2.45
C ARG A 568 18.35 7.73 2.47
N THR A 569 19.16 7.36 3.45
CA THR A 569 20.53 7.85 3.61
C THR A 569 21.59 6.87 3.13
N ALA A 570 21.20 5.72 2.55
CA ALA A 570 22.09 4.64 2.15
C ALA A 570 23.12 4.26 3.24
N THR A 571 22.70 4.31 4.50
CA THR A 571 23.59 4.15 5.65
C THR A 571 24.01 2.69 5.79
N SER A 572 25.31 2.44 5.86
CA SER A 572 25.89 1.09 6.02
C SER A 572 26.24 0.75 7.46
N ALA A 573 26.45 1.77 8.31
CA ALA A 573 26.70 1.64 9.73
C ALA A 573 26.25 2.89 10.49
N PHE A 574 25.81 2.75 11.75
CA PHE A 574 25.43 3.88 12.59
C PHE A 574 25.53 3.57 14.08
N THR A 575 25.66 4.60 14.91
CA THR A 575 25.49 4.49 16.37
C THR A 575 24.03 4.66 16.78
N LYS A 576 23.61 4.03 17.87
CA LYS A 576 22.26 4.20 18.45
C LYS A 576 21.87 5.67 18.62
N ARG A 577 22.84 6.53 18.94
CA ARG A 577 22.63 7.96 19.14
C ARG A 577 22.42 8.74 17.83
N GLU A 578 23.07 8.33 16.75
CA GLU A 578 22.84 8.87 15.42
C GLU A 578 21.46 8.48 14.89
N ALA A 579 21.08 7.20 15.05
CA ALA A 579 19.73 6.75 14.74
C ALA A 579 18.67 7.57 15.49
N PHE A 580 18.84 7.77 16.81
CA PHE A 580 17.92 8.59 17.60
C PHE A 580 17.78 10.01 17.06
N ARG A 581 18.89 10.69 16.76
CA ARG A 581 18.85 12.05 16.20
C ARG A 581 18.16 12.09 14.84
N ALA A 582 18.24 11.02 14.06
CA ALA A 582 17.66 10.96 12.72
C ALA A 582 16.16 10.64 12.71
N VAL A 583 15.66 9.86 13.67
CA VAL A 583 14.25 9.42 13.72
C VAL A 583 13.45 9.97 14.91
N GLN A 584 14.01 10.94 15.64
CA GLN A 584 13.34 11.56 16.78
C GLN A 584 11.99 12.15 16.35
N CYS A 585 10.92 11.72 17.01
CA CYS A 585 9.57 12.18 16.73
C CYS A 585 8.70 12.04 17.98
N ALA A 586 7.42 12.42 17.89
CA ALA A 586 6.47 12.31 19.01
C ALA A 586 6.36 10.89 19.58
N GLN A 587 6.69 9.86 18.79
CA GLN A 587 6.64 8.44 19.15
C GLN A 587 7.97 7.88 19.70
N ILE A 588 9.10 8.55 19.44
CA ILE A 588 10.45 8.18 19.89
C ILE A 588 11.01 9.40 20.63
N LYS A 589 10.67 9.52 21.92
CA LYS A 589 10.97 10.69 22.75
C LYS A 589 12.34 10.57 23.42
N THR A 590 12.74 9.34 23.75
CA THR A 590 14.00 9.03 24.43
C THR A 590 14.84 8.05 23.62
N VAL A 591 16.16 8.03 23.88
CA VAL A 591 17.08 7.07 23.25
C VAL A 591 16.72 5.62 23.62
N ALA A 592 16.06 5.39 24.77
CA ALA A 592 15.62 4.06 25.19
C ALA A 592 14.42 3.56 24.36
N ASP A 593 13.61 4.47 23.82
CA ASP A 593 12.43 4.12 23.00
C ASP A 593 12.83 3.44 21.66
N LEU A 594 14.11 3.50 21.30
CA LEU A 594 14.69 2.79 20.15
C LEU A 594 15.04 1.33 20.43
N ASP A 595 15.19 0.92 21.69
CA ASP A 595 15.65 -0.43 22.01
C ASP A 595 14.73 -1.52 21.43
N PRO A 596 13.40 -1.45 21.59
CA PRO A 596 12.51 -2.43 20.98
C PRO A 596 12.57 -2.42 19.45
N ALA A 597 12.75 -1.24 18.86
CA ALA A 597 12.83 -1.08 17.40
C ALA A 597 14.10 -1.72 16.82
N LEU A 598 15.26 -1.45 17.44
CA LEU A 598 16.55 -1.99 17.03
C LEU A 598 16.61 -3.49 17.26
N ALA A 599 16.06 -3.99 18.37
CA ALA A 599 15.96 -5.42 18.64
C ALA A 599 15.10 -6.15 17.59
N VAL A 600 13.98 -5.55 17.17
CA VAL A 600 13.16 -6.09 16.08
C VAL A 600 13.93 -6.11 14.76
N LEU A 601 14.63 -5.03 14.40
CA LEU A 601 15.43 -4.99 13.17
C LEU A 601 16.57 -6.01 13.18
N GLU A 602 17.23 -6.20 14.32
CA GLU A 602 18.29 -7.20 14.50
C GLU A 602 17.74 -8.63 14.42
N ALA A 603 16.63 -8.92 15.12
CA ALA A 603 15.96 -10.21 15.06
C ALA A 603 15.48 -10.58 13.64
N HIS A 604 15.13 -9.56 12.84
CA HIS A 604 14.72 -9.73 11.44
C HIS A 604 15.88 -9.70 10.43
N GLY A 605 17.13 -9.66 10.92
CA GLY A 605 18.34 -9.73 10.09
C GLY A 605 18.72 -8.42 9.39
N TYR A 606 18.03 -7.31 9.63
CA TYR A 606 18.33 -6.02 9.02
C TYR A 606 19.57 -5.34 9.59
N LEU A 607 19.82 -5.57 10.88
CA LEU A 607 20.91 -4.97 11.62
C LEU A 607 21.75 -6.05 12.28
N ARG A 608 23.01 -5.71 12.55
CA ARG A 608 23.89 -6.48 13.42
C ARG A 608 24.53 -5.52 14.40
N GLN A 609 24.31 -5.71 15.69
CA GLN A 609 25.03 -4.92 16.69
C GLN A 609 26.52 -5.28 16.68
N LEU A 610 27.38 -4.26 16.69
CA LEU A 610 28.81 -4.39 16.89
C LEU A 610 29.15 -4.20 18.36
N ASP A 611 30.14 -4.96 18.83
CA ASP A 611 30.70 -4.76 20.16
C ASP A 611 31.15 -3.30 20.33
N PRO A 612 30.78 -2.64 21.45
CA PRO A 612 31.19 -1.27 21.68
C PRO A 612 32.72 -1.20 21.77
N PRO A 613 33.38 -0.19 21.13
CA PRO A 613 34.81 -0.05 21.24
C PRO A 613 35.22 0.12 22.70
N ALA A 614 36.35 -0.48 23.09
CA ALA A 614 36.86 -0.37 24.45
C ALA A 614 36.95 1.11 24.88
N PRO A 615 36.49 1.47 26.09
CA PRO A 615 36.46 2.86 26.53
C PRO A 615 37.88 3.45 26.49
N LYS A 616 38.05 4.59 25.81
CA LYS A 616 39.35 5.26 25.65
C LYS A 616 39.99 5.71 26.97
N ARG A 617 39.23 5.71 28.08
CA ARG A 617 39.67 6.04 29.45
C ARG A 617 38.90 5.20 30.47
N ALA A 618 39.60 4.71 31.49
CA ALA A 618 38.97 4.06 32.64
C ALA A 618 38.04 5.07 33.36
N GLY A 619 36.75 4.74 33.47
CA GLY A 619 35.72 5.56 34.15
C GLY A 619 34.86 6.46 33.25
N GLY A 620 35.02 6.42 31.91
CA GLY A 620 34.14 7.15 30.99
C GLY A 620 32.78 6.45 30.76
N ARG A 621 31.73 7.22 30.45
CA ARG A 621 30.41 6.66 30.06
C ARG A 621 30.60 5.71 28.87
N PRO A 622 30.07 4.48 28.92
CA PRO A 622 30.24 3.51 27.85
C PRO A 622 29.78 4.08 26.50
N PRO A 623 30.54 3.85 25.41
CA PRO A 623 30.18 4.34 24.09
C PRO A 623 28.84 3.75 23.65
N SER A 624 28.08 4.51 22.85
CA SER A 624 26.78 4.05 22.36
C SER A 624 26.96 2.81 21.47
N PRO A 625 26.09 1.79 21.58
CA PRO A 625 26.12 0.63 20.69
C PRO A 625 26.11 1.07 19.23
N SER A 626 26.91 0.38 18.41
CA SER A 626 26.98 0.61 16.96
C SER A 626 26.33 -0.55 16.23
N TYR A 627 25.76 -0.30 15.07
CA TYR A 627 25.06 -1.28 14.26
C TYR A 627 25.60 -1.23 12.84
N LEU A 628 25.80 -2.41 12.23
CA LEU A 628 25.96 -2.56 10.80
C LEU A 628 24.61 -2.84 10.15
N VAL A 629 24.42 -2.33 8.94
CA VAL A 629 23.22 -2.56 8.13
C VAL A 629 23.48 -3.68 7.14
N HIS A 630 22.51 -4.58 6.99
CA HIS A 630 22.56 -5.66 6.02
C HIS A 630 22.74 -5.11 4.58
N PRO A 631 23.74 -5.56 3.79
CA PRO A 631 24.06 -5.02 2.47
C PRO A 631 22.90 -5.04 1.46
N GLU A 632 22.02 -6.04 1.56
CA GLU A 632 20.83 -6.14 0.70
C GLU A 632 19.68 -5.20 1.08
N VAL A 633 19.77 -4.46 2.19
CA VAL A 633 18.78 -3.40 2.52
C VAL A 633 18.74 -2.31 1.46
N HIS A 634 19.88 -2.07 0.82
CA HIS A 634 20.02 -1.06 -0.24
C HIS A 634 19.77 -1.63 -1.64
N ARG A 635 19.54 -2.94 -1.75
CA ARG A 635 19.15 -3.57 -3.02
C ARG A 635 17.63 -3.53 -3.14
N PRO A 636 17.06 -3.09 -4.28
CA PRO A 636 15.62 -3.24 -4.51
C PRO A 636 15.25 -4.72 -4.38
N ALA A 637 14.35 -5.02 -3.45
CA ALA A 637 13.90 -6.38 -3.20
C ALA A 637 13.02 -6.84 -4.37
N ALA A 638 13.60 -7.72 -5.19
CA ALA A 638 13.04 -8.39 -6.35
C ALA A 638 12.91 -7.56 -7.64
N THR A 639 13.46 -8.15 -8.71
CA THR A 639 12.87 -8.13 -10.05
C THR A 639 11.35 -8.29 -9.93
N VAL A 640 10.60 -7.27 -10.32
CA VAL A 640 9.22 -7.47 -10.78
C VAL A 640 9.29 -8.62 -11.77
N HIS A 641 8.66 -9.76 -11.47
CA HIS A 641 8.45 -10.75 -12.51
C HIS A 641 7.61 -10.05 -13.57
N PRO A 642 8.13 -9.82 -14.79
CA PRO A 642 7.27 -9.38 -15.85
C PRO A 642 6.21 -10.45 -16.03
N LEU A 643 4.94 -10.09 -15.87
CA LEU A 643 3.84 -10.84 -16.47
C LEU A 643 3.93 -10.61 -17.98
N ASN A 644 4.85 -11.34 -18.63
CA ASN A 644 4.95 -11.48 -20.08
C ASN A 644 5.59 -12.85 -20.34
N ALA A 645 5.09 -13.74 -21.19
CA ALA A 645 4.06 -13.60 -22.20
C ALA A 645 3.50 -15.01 -22.50
N ARG A 646 2.18 -15.16 -22.57
CA ARG A 646 1.63 -16.11 -23.54
C ARG A 646 1.85 -15.47 -24.90
N LYS A 647 2.94 -15.86 -25.57
CA LYS A 647 3.07 -15.68 -27.01
C LYS A 647 1.90 -16.39 -27.66
N ALA A 648 1.27 -15.68 -28.59
CA ALA A 648 0.37 -16.24 -29.57
C ALA A 648 1.00 -17.47 -30.24
N SER A 649 0.24 -18.54 -30.20
CA SER A 649 0.12 -19.54 -31.27
C SER A 649 -1.32 -20.01 -31.25
#